data_AF-A0A9D6WZP0-F1
#
_entry.id   AF-A0A9D6WZP0-F1
#
_cell.length_a   1.000
_cell.length_b   1.000
_cell.length_c   1.000
_cell.angle_alpha   90.00
_cell.angle_beta   90.00
_cell.angle_gamma   90.00
#
_symmetry.space_group_name_H-M   'P 1'
#
loop_
_entity.id
_entity.type
_entity.pdbx_description
1 polymer ?
#
loop_
_entity_poly.entity_id
_entity_poly.type
_entity_poly.pdbx_seq_one_letter_code
_entity_poly.pdbx_strand_id
1 'polypeptide(L)'
;MAAVESAVSVVTELPAVAAAPAAARLALPELIERAQGLAARGQGREAAALYEAWVDGNPAAAHWPAACFNWGTTLSAAGDEAGAERAYRRVLARVPGFAPALLNLGHLHERRGELDAALERWREASSATPAPALEHRLHALNNRARLLEQLKRLPEAEAEMRASLELKAAQPDVIQHYVHVRQKQCAWPAEQPVGEVTAYQLLTGTSLLAMMGLSDDPALQLLAAQRFVHEKVPKPAAAPLWRQFAKAPAAPGSAPRRLRIGYLSGDLHMHAVGLLTAELFELHDRERFEVWAFDWTPPSAQPLRQRILKAIDHHVPLVGVDDTAAARRIAEAGIDVLVDLQGLTNGARPGILVQRPAPVQVSYLGLPGTSALPGVDWMLADAYVMPPELQRYCSERALLLPHCYQVSDRQREVAPLVTQTRERYGLPSAGSGAFVFCSFNNNHKFTPEMFSAWMRILAAVPGSALWLLADNDTARANMLAAAQAAGVAPERLVFAPRVSPADYLARFTLADLVLDTFPFNAGTTASDALWMGTPIVTLSGRTYISRMAGSLLSAVGLPDLVTTSLADYERLAILLGRTPARVATLKRHLAEHGRSSPLFDVPQIVRDIESAFERLALQAHEGPDARRERPAQG
;
A
#
# COMPACT_ATOMS: atom_id res chain seq x y z
N MET A 1 -29.53 -17.30 62.37
CA MET A 1 -30.16 -18.63 62.20
C MET A 1 -30.17 -18.92 60.72
N ALA A 2 -29.04 -19.38 60.18
CA ALA A 2 -28.71 -20.80 59.94
C ALA A 2 -29.30 -21.24 58.57
N ALA A 3 -28.56 -21.74 57.58
CA ALA A 3 -27.21 -22.34 57.49
C ALA A 3 -26.71 -22.14 56.03
N VAL A 4 -25.55 -21.55 55.73
CA VAL A 4 -24.18 -22.12 55.66
C VAL A 4 -24.11 -23.65 55.70
N GLU A 5 -23.88 -24.30 54.55
CA GLU A 5 -22.73 -25.21 54.34
C GLU A 5 -22.68 -25.82 52.92
N SER A 6 -21.46 -25.86 52.39
CA SER A 6 -20.92 -26.90 51.49
C SER A 6 -21.41 -26.99 50.03
N ALA A 7 -20.77 -26.22 49.15
CA ALA A 7 -20.36 -26.72 47.85
C ALA A 7 -18.88 -26.34 47.63
N VAL A 8 -18.03 -27.25 48.07
CA VAL A 8 -16.58 -27.21 47.90
C VAL A 8 -16.24 -27.11 46.41
N SER A 9 -15.39 -26.13 46.11
CA SER A 9 -14.64 -25.97 44.86
C SER A 9 -14.10 -27.32 44.36
N VAL A 10 -14.64 -27.82 43.26
CA VAL A 10 -13.95 -28.85 42.46
C VAL A 10 -12.88 -28.10 41.66
N VAL A 11 -11.75 -27.85 42.32
CA VAL A 11 -10.47 -27.67 41.65
C VAL A 11 -10.21 -29.00 40.96
N THR A 12 -10.42 -29.07 39.66
CA THR A 12 -9.84 -30.14 38.84
C THR A 12 -8.33 -30.03 39.00
N GLU A 13 -7.77 -30.90 39.84
CA GLU A 13 -6.34 -31.14 39.93
C GLU A 13 -5.80 -31.43 38.53
N LEU A 14 -4.90 -30.55 38.07
CA LEU A 14 -4.06 -30.80 36.90
C LEU A 14 -3.25 -32.08 37.16
N PRO A 15 -3.14 -33.01 36.20
CA PRO A 15 -2.31 -34.18 36.36
C PRO A 15 -0.87 -33.75 36.62
N ALA A 16 -0.24 -34.39 37.60
CA ALA A 16 1.04 -34.05 38.18
C ALA A 16 2.08 -33.57 37.16
N VAL A 17 2.41 -32.29 37.24
CA VAL A 17 3.72 -31.74 36.84
C VAL A 17 4.77 -32.75 37.29
N ALA A 18 5.57 -33.28 36.38
CA ALA A 18 6.71 -34.13 36.73
C ALA A 18 7.42 -33.50 37.93
N ALA A 19 7.41 -34.18 39.09
CA ALA A 19 7.75 -33.58 40.37
C ALA A 19 8.99 -32.68 40.21
N ALA A 20 8.90 -31.38 40.55
CA ALA A 20 9.96 -30.38 40.34
C ALA A 20 11.42 -30.88 40.55
N PRO A 21 11.74 -31.73 41.55
CA PRO A 21 13.08 -32.32 41.69
C PRO A 21 13.53 -33.24 40.53
N ALA A 22 12.63 -33.88 39.79
CA ALA A 22 12.94 -34.70 38.63
C ALA A 22 13.26 -33.84 37.39
N ALA A 23 12.54 -32.73 37.20
CA ALA A 23 12.80 -31.79 36.11
C ALA A 23 14.18 -31.14 36.23
N ALA A 24 14.57 -30.73 37.45
CA ALA A 24 15.88 -30.12 37.72
C ALA A 24 17.07 -31.06 37.42
N ARG A 25 16.87 -32.38 37.34
CA ARG A 25 17.91 -33.38 37.06
C ARG A 25 18.11 -33.68 35.58
N LEU A 26 17.24 -33.17 34.70
CA LEU A 26 17.33 -33.42 33.26
C LEU A 26 18.56 -32.74 32.67
N ALA A 27 19.22 -33.43 31.74
CA ALA A 27 20.19 -32.78 30.86
C ALA A 27 19.46 -31.82 29.91
N LEU A 28 20.10 -30.71 29.50
CA LEU A 28 19.44 -29.72 28.63
C LEU A 28 18.84 -30.29 27.32
N PRO A 29 19.50 -31.20 26.58
CA PRO A 29 18.89 -31.79 25.39
C PRO A 29 17.59 -32.54 25.71
N GLU A 30 17.57 -33.29 26.81
CA GLU A 30 16.39 -34.04 27.26
C GLU A 30 15.26 -33.10 27.72
N LEU A 31 15.61 -32.00 28.40
CA LEU A 31 14.67 -30.94 28.75
C LEU A 31 14.01 -30.36 27.49
N ILE A 32 14.81 -30.02 26.48
CA ILE A 32 14.33 -29.44 25.22
C ILE A 32 13.40 -30.42 24.49
N GLU A 33 13.81 -31.67 24.35
CA GLU A 33 13.01 -32.70 23.67
C GLU A 33 11.65 -32.90 24.36
N ARG A 34 11.64 -33.03 25.69
CA ARG A 34 10.40 -33.21 26.46
C ARG A 34 9.50 -31.99 26.37
N ALA A 35 10.05 -30.79 26.48
CA ALA A 35 9.28 -29.55 26.36
C ALA A 35 8.68 -29.38 24.94
N GLN A 36 9.44 -29.71 23.90
CA GLN A 36 8.95 -29.72 22.52
C GLN A 36 7.82 -30.74 22.32
N GLY A 37 7.95 -31.93 22.90
CA GLY A 37 6.91 -32.96 22.87
C GLY A 37 5.60 -32.52 23.54
N LEU A 38 5.68 -31.81 24.67
CA LEU A 38 4.52 -31.23 25.34
C LEU A 38 3.89 -30.10 24.50
N ALA A 39 4.71 -29.20 23.97
CA ALA A 39 4.24 -28.12 23.11
C ALA A 39 3.53 -28.63 21.85
N ALA A 40 4.06 -29.67 21.21
CA ALA A 40 3.45 -30.31 20.03
C ALA A 40 2.06 -30.93 20.31
N ARG A 41 1.75 -31.26 21.57
CA ARG A 41 0.44 -31.76 22.02
C ARG A 41 -0.50 -30.65 22.49
N GLY A 42 -0.12 -29.38 22.32
CA GLY A 42 -0.88 -28.23 22.82
C GLY A 42 -0.71 -27.97 24.32
N GLN A 43 0.21 -28.67 25.00
CA GLN A 43 0.46 -28.54 26.44
C GLN A 43 1.54 -27.48 26.73
N GLY A 44 1.42 -26.30 26.14
CA GLY A 44 2.43 -25.24 26.22
C GLY A 44 2.70 -24.74 27.65
N ARG A 45 1.68 -24.73 28.52
CA ARG A 45 1.85 -24.37 29.94
C ARG A 45 2.66 -25.39 30.72
N GLU A 46 2.48 -26.68 30.43
CA GLU A 46 3.27 -27.76 31.05
C GLU A 46 4.72 -27.73 30.56
N ALA A 47 4.93 -27.47 29.27
CA ALA A 47 6.26 -27.25 28.72
C ALA A 47 6.98 -26.07 29.41
N ALA A 48 6.27 -24.96 29.64
CA ALA A 48 6.81 -23.80 30.35
C ALA A 48 7.14 -24.12 31.81
N ALA A 49 6.26 -24.84 32.52
CA ALA A 49 6.50 -25.26 33.90
C ALA A 49 7.73 -26.19 34.02
N LEU A 50 7.95 -27.06 33.03
CA LEU A 50 9.13 -27.92 32.96
C LEU A 50 10.42 -27.10 32.85
N TYR A 51 10.43 -26.08 31.98
CA TYR A 51 11.56 -25.15 31.89
C TYR A 51 11.75 -24.33 33.17
N GLU A 52 10.68 -23.82 33.78
CA GLU A 52 10.74 -23.05 35.03
C GLU A 52 11.40 -23.86 36.15
N ALA A 53 10.93 -25.09 36.37
CA ALA A 53 11.48 -25.99 37.38
C ALA A 53 12.97 -26.29 37.14
N TRP A 54 13.36 -26.46 35.86
CA TRP A 54 14.76 -26.66 35.50
C TRP A 54 15.61 -25.40 35.77
N VAL A 55 15.12 -24.22 35.36
CA VAL A 55 15.79 -22.91 35.50
C VAL A 55 16.00 -22.56 36.97
N ASP A 56 15.01 -22.79 37.82
CA ASP A 56 15.09 -22.52 39.26
C ASP A 56 15.95 -23.57 39.99
N GLY A 57 15.96 -24.82 39.53
CA GLY A 57 16.79 -25.89 40.09
C GLY A 57 18.27 -25.82 39.71
N ASN A 58 18.63 -25.10 38.63
CA ASN A 58 19.98 -25.08 38.07
C ASN A 58 20.58 -23.66 37.91
N PRO A 59 20.52 -22.76 38.93
CA PRO A 59 20.91 -21.36 38.77
C PRO A 59 22.38 -21.17 38.38
N ALA A 60 23.27 -22.11 38.71
CA ALA A 60 24.69 -22.06 38.38
C ALA A 60 25.05 -22.69 37.02
N ALA A 61 24.12 -23.36 36.33
CA ALA A 61 24.43 -24.10 35.10
C ALA A 61 24.94 -23.16 33.98
N ALA A 62 25.94 -23.61 33.22
CA ALA A 62 26.53 -22.82 32.14
C ALA A 62 25.53 -22.49 31.02
N HIS A 63 24.64 -23.43 30.71
CA HIS A 63 23.59 -23.29 29.69
C HIS A 63 22.27 -22.73 30.25
N TRP A 64 22.27 -22.24 31.48
CA TRP A 64 21.12 -21.59 32.10
C TRP A 64 20.52 -20.45 31.27
N PRO A 65 21.31 -19.55 30.63
CA PRO A 65 20.75 -18.50 29.78
C PRO A 65 19.92 -19.06 28.61
N ALA A 66 20.35 -20.17 28.00
CA ALA A 66 19.64 -20.80 26.90
C ALA A 66 18.34 -21.46 27.37
N ALA A 67 18.35 -22.16 28.51
CA ALA A 67 17.14 -22.75 29.09
C ALA A 67 16.12 -21.68 29.52
N CYS A 68 16.57 -20.59 30.15
CA CYS A 68 15.72 -19.49 30.58
C CYS A 68 15.17 -18.69 29.37
N PHE A 69 15.93 -18.57 28.29
CA PHE A 69 15.41 -18.05 27.02
C PHE A 69 14.32 -18.95 26.42
N ASN A 70 14.54 -20.27 26.36
CA ASN A 70 13.56 -21.25 25.86
C ASN A 70 12.29 -21.29 26.73
N TRP A 71 12.42 -21.05 28.03
CA TRP A 71 11.28 -20.84 28.92
C TRP A 71 10.44 -19.64 28.45
N GLY A 72 11.08 -18.50 28.21
CA GLY A 72 10.40 -17.29 27.74
C GLY A 72 9.73 -17.46 26.37
N THR A 73 10.37 -18.15 25.43
CA THR A 73 9.76 -18.44 24.13
C THR A 73 8.53 -19.34 24.26
N THR A 74 8.61 -20.36 25.12
CA THR A 74 7.49 -21.26 25.40
C THR A 74 6.32 -20.53 26.05
N LEU A 75 6.59 -19.64 27.02
CA LEU A 75 5.56 -18.79 27.64
C LEU A 75 4.91 -17.87 26.61
N SER A 76 5.69 -17.23 25.75
CA SER A 76 5.17 -16.36 24.69
C SER A 76 4.29 -17.14 23.71
N ALA A 77 4.66 -18.36 23.34
CA ALA A 77 3.86 -19.23 22.47
C ALA A 77 2.56 -19.69 23.14
N ALA A 78 2.56 -19.84 24.48
CA ALA A 78 1.37 -20.15 25.28
C ALA A 78 0.49 -18.91 25.59
N GLY A 79 0.86 -17.72 25.10
CA GLY A 79 0.13 -16.47 25.33
C GLY A 79 0.41 -15.80 26.68
N ASP A 80 1.34 -16.32 27.50
CA ASP A 80 1.78 -15.66 28.73
C ASP A 80 2.90 -14.65 28.43
N GLU A 81 2.49 -13.50 27.91
CA GLU A 81 3.39 -12.41 27.59
C GLU A 81 4.12 -11.84 28.82
N ALA A 82 3.44 -11.74 29.96
CA ALA A 82 4.03 -11.24 31.20
C ALA A 82 5.09 -12.21 31.73
N GLY A 83 4.83 -13.51 31.65
CA GLY A 83 5.80 -14.55 31.96
C GLY A 83 7.01 -14.53 31.04
N ALA A 84 6.78 -14.42 29.73
CA ALA A 84 7.86 -14.36 28.74
C ALA A 84 8.81 -13.18 29.02
N GLU A 85 8.25 -12.00 29.32
CA GLU A 85 9.04 -10.82 29.70
C GLU A 85 9.89 -11.03 30.95
N ARG A 86 9.31 -11.64 31.99
CA ARG A 86 10.04 -11.97 33.23
C ARG A 86 11.21 -12.91 32.94
N ALA A 87 11.00 -13.94 32.11
CA ALA A 87 12.04 -14.87 31.72
C ALA A 87 13.16 -14.18 30.93
N TYR A 88 12.83 -13.36 29.92
CA TYR A 88 13.82 -12.60 29.16
C TYR A 88 14.61 -11.63 30.05
N ARG A 89 13.95 -10.91 30.96
CA ARG A 89 14.64 -10.03 31.92
C ARG A 89 15.55 -10.79 32.87
N ARG A 90 15.20 -12.01 33.31
CA ARG A 90 16.09 -12.87 34.10
C ARG A 90 17.36 -13.24 33.32
N VAL A 91 17.25 -13.54 32.04
CA VAL A 91 18.43 -13.77 31.18
C VAL A 91 19.29 -12.51 31.10
N LEU A 92 18.69 -11.34 30.84
CA LEU A 92 19.40 -10.07 30.66
C LEU A 92 20.05 -9.56 31.95
N ALA A 93 19.48 -9.87 33.13
CA ALA A 93 20.11 -9.55 34.41
C ALA A 93 21.45 -10.28 34.61
N ARG A 94 21.63 -11.47 34.00
CA ARG A 94 22.87 -12.25 34.07
C ARG A 94 23.78 -12.02 32.86
N VAL A 95 23.19 -11.86 31.68
CA VAL A 95 23.89 -11.66 30.41
C VAL A 95 23.24 -10.47 29.68
N PRO A 96 23.64 -9.22 30.01
CA PRO A 96 22.98 -8.02 29.47
C PRO A 96 22.94 -7.94 27.95
N GLY A 97 23.96 -8.49 27.28
CA GLY A 97 24.07 -8.54 25.82
C GLY A 97 23.45 -9.78 25.15
N PHE A 98 22.57 -10.54 25.83
CA PHE A 98 21.99 -11.76 25.26
C PHE A 98 20.98 -11.44 24.14
N ALA A 99 21.49 -11.31 22.91
CA ALA A 99 20.74 -10.82 21.75
C ALA A 99 19.39 -11.54 21.49
N PRO A 100 19.25 -12.88 21.60
CA PRO A 100 17.95 -13.53 21.41
C PRO A 100 16.86 -13.02 22.36
N ALA A 101 17.19 -12.76 23.63
CA ALA A 101 16.23 -12.22 24.61
C ALA A 101 15.87 -10.77 24.31
N LEU A 102 16.84 -9.93 23.91
CA LEU A 102 16.59 -8.54 23.50
C LEU A 102 15.69 -8.48 22.26
N LEU A 103 15.92 -9.34 21.27
CA LEU A 103 15.10 -9.45 20.05
C LEU A 103 13.64 -9.76 20.39
N ASN A 104 13.41 -10.80 21.19
CA ASN A 104 12.06 -11.22 21.58
C ASN A 104 11.37 -10.23 22.51
N LEU A 105 12.12 -9.55 23.37
CA LEU A 105 11.58 -8.48 24.20
C LEU A 105 11.16 -7.28 23.33
N GLY A 106 11.90 -6.96 22.28
CA GLY A 106 11.50 -5.95 21.29
C GLY A 106 10.18 -6.31 20.58
N HIS A 107 10.02 -7.56 20.14
CA HIS A 107 8.75 -8.03 19.56
C HIS A 107 7.57 -7.96 20.53
N LEU A 108 7.83 -8.22 21.82
CA LEU A 108 6.82 -8.13 22.87
C LEU A 108 6.36 -6.67 23.07
N HIS A 109 7.31 -5.74 23.17
CA HIS A 109 7.03 -4.31 23.26
C HIS A 109 6.25 -3.82 22.04
N GLU A 110 6.63 -4.24 20.83
CA GLU A 110 5.91 -3.86 19.62
C GLU A 110 4.45 -4.33 19.65
N ARG A 111 4.18 -5.59 20.02
CA ARG A 111 2.79 -6.11 20.12
C ARG A 111 1.94 -5.35 21.13
N ARG A 112 2.55 -4.80 22.18
CA ARG A 112 1.88 -3.97 23.19
C ARG A 112 1.75 -2.50 22.79
N GLY A 113 2.30 -2.10 21.64
CA GLY A 113 2.33 -0.70 21.20
C GLY A 113 3.40 0.16 21.87
N GLU A 114 4.35 -0.45 22.60
CA GLU A 114 5.46 0.23 23.27
C GLU A 114 6.62 0.43 22.27
N LEU A 115 6.35 1.20 21.20
CA LEU A 115 7.17 1.22 19.99
C LEU A 115 8.61 1.73 20.21
N ASP A 116 8.80 2.77 21.02
CA ASP A 116 10.16 3.26 21.34
C ASP A 116 10.94 2.25 22.20
N ALA A 117 10.27 1.54 23.11
CA ALA A 117 10.90 0.48 23.88
C ALA A 117 11.34 -0.67 22.97
N ALA A 118 10.53 -1.03 21.96
CA ALA A 118 10.90 -2.03 20.95
C ALA A 118 12.17 -1.62 20.18
N LEU A 119 12.22 -0.36 19.71
CA LEU A 119 13.38 0.19 19.00
C LEU A 119 14.66 0.15 19.85
N GLU A 120 14.57 0.50 21.13
CA GLU A 120 15.71 0.49 22.05
C GLU A 120 16.21 -0.93 22.33
N ARG A 121 15.31 -1.90 22.55
CA ARG A 121 15.70 -3.30 22.74
C ARG A 121 16.40 -3.89 21.52
N TRP A 122 15.90 -3.61 20.32
CA TRP A 122 16.60 -4.04 19.10
C TRP A 122 17.92 -3.29 18.90
N ARG A 123 18.03 -2.01 19.29
CA ARG A 123 19.31 -1.29 19.25
C ARG A 123 20.35 -2.01 20.11
N GLU A 124 20.00 -2.30 21.35
CA GLU A 124 20.84 -3.06 22.28
C GLU A 124 21.20 -4.43 21.72
N ALA A 125 20.27 -5.14 21.07
CA ALA A 125 20.53 -6.43 20.44
C ALA A 125 21.57 -6.33 19.32
N SER A 126 21.54 -5.27 18.53
CA SER A 126 22.45 -5.07 17.39
C SER A 126 23.86 -4.62 17.80
N SER A 127 23.98 -3.94 18.95
CA SER A 127 25.22 -3.34 19.45
C SER A 127 25.76 -4.02 20.72
N ALA A 128 25.28 -5.22 21.05
CA ALA A 128 25.69 -5.94 22.24
C ALA A 128 27.20 -6.23 22.28
N THR A 129 27.76 -6.30 23.48
CA THR A 129 29.15 -6.71 23.71
C THR A 129 29.17 -7.97 24.59
N PRO A 130 29.82 -9.08 24.15
CA PRO A 130 30.49 -9.27 22.87
C PRO A 130 29.53 -9.18 21.67
N ALA A 131 30.09 -8.92 20.48
CA ALA A 131 29.32 -8.73 19.26
C ALA A 131 28.38 -9.93 19.01
N PRO A 132 27.09 -9.70 18.69
CA PRO A 132 26.16 -10.79 18.41
C PRO A 132 26.50 -11.49 17.10
N ALA A 133 26.00 -12.72 16.94
CA ALA A 133 25.99 -13.41 15.67
C ALA A 133 25.35 -12.53 14.57
N LEU A 134 25.87 -12.65 13.34
CA LEU A 134 25.42 -11.86 12.18
C LEU A 134 23.90 -11.89 12.01
N GLU A 135 23.27 -13.06 12.12
CA GLU A 135 21.82 -13.22 11.96
C GLU A 135 21.03 -12.42 13.02
N HIS A 136 21.49 -12.36 14.27
CA HIS A 136 20.82 -11.55 15.31
C HIS A 136 20.98 -10.05 15.05
N ARG A 137 22.14 -9.62 14.56
CA ARG A 137 22.36 -8.22 14.17
C ARG A 137 21.44 -7.83 13.03
N LEU A 138 21.38 -8.63 11.96
CA LEU A 138 20.50 -8.40 10.82
C LEU A 138 19.03 -8.39 11.25
N HIS A 139 18.61 -9.34 12.10
CA HIS A 139 17.25 -9.38 12.66
C HIS A 139 16.89 -8.06 13.36
N ALA A 140 17.79 -7.57 14.20
CA ALA A 140 17.57 -6.34 14.97
C ALA A 140 17.49 -5.11 14.05
N LEU A 141 18.47 -4.92 13.15
CA LEU A 141 18.52 -3.81 12.21
C LEU A 141 17.26 -3.79 11.30
N ASN A 142 16.88 -4.94 10.76
CA ASN A 142 15.74 -5.05 9.85
C ASN A 142 14.40 -4.75 10.55
N ASN A 143 14.23 -5.16 11.81
CA ASN A 143 13.02 -4.83 12.59
C ASN A 143 12.97 -3.34 12.97
N ARG A 144 14.11 -2.75 13.33
CA ARG A 144 14.18 -1.30 13.57
C ARG A 144 13.87 -0.52 12.31
N ALA A 145 14.50 -0.86 11.19
CA ALA A 145 14.25 -0.24 9.89
C ALA A 145 12.76 -0.25 9.54
N ARG A 146 12.10 -1.41 9.64
CA ARG A 146 10.66 -1.56 9.38
C ARG A 146 9.81 -0.67 10.29
N LEU A 147 10.05 -0.71 11.60
CA LEU A 147 9.25 0.05 12.56
C LEU A 147 9.48 1.56 12.41
N LEU A 148 10.72 1.99 12.18
CA LEU A 148 11.06 3.39 11.90
C LEU A 148 10.38 3.89 10.62
N GLU A 149 10.32 3.08 9.57
CA GLU A 149 9.59 3.42 8.35
C GLU A 149 8.08 3.60 8.64
N GLN A 150 7.47 2.69 9.39
CA GLN A 150 6.05 2.78 9.79
C GLN A 150 5.77 4.04 10.61
N LEU A 151 6.71 4.42 11.50
CA LEU A 151 6.67 5.65 12.29
C LEU A 151 7.03 6.91 11.49
N LYS A 152 7.33 6.79 10.20
CA LYS A 152 7.78 7.89 9.31
C LYS A 152 9.07 8.56 9.78
N ARG A 153 9.90 7.87 10.58
CA ARG A 153 11.27 8.25 10.96
C ARG A 153 12.25 7.83 9.85
N LEU A 154 12.01 8.37 8.65
CA LEU A 154 12.63 7.89 7.41
C LEU A 154 14.17 7.96 7.40
N PRO A 155 14.83 9.03 7.92
CA PRO A 155 16.30 9.07 7.94
C PRO A 155 16.92 7.97 8.81
N GLU A 156 16.27 7.65 9.94
CA GLU A 156 16.73 6.59 10.83
C GLU A 156 16.47 5.22 10.20
N ALA A 157 15.30 5.02 9.57
CA ALA A 157 15.00 3.80 8.82
C ALA A 157 16.05 3.53 7.73
N GLU A 158 16.39 4.55 6.95
CA GLU A 158 17.43 4.46 5.91
C GLU A 158 18.80 4.10 6.51
N ALA A 159 19.17 4.69 7.66
CA ALA A 159 20.43 4.38 8.32
C ALA A 159 20.53 2.93 8.78
N GLU A 160 19.45 2.38 9.36
CA GLU A 160 19.39 0.97 9.77
C GLU A 160 19.42 0.03 8.56
N MET A 161 18.72 0.37 7.46
CA MET A 161 18.76 -0.40 6.21
C MET A 161 20.16 -0.41 5.61
N ARG A 162 20.84 0.75 5.57
CA ARG A 162 22.21 0.85 5.06
C ARG A 162 23.17 0.00 5.89
N ALA A 163 23.11 0.09 7.22
CA ALA A 163 23.92 -0.74 8.11
C ALA A 163 23.66 -2.23 7.90
N SER A 164 22.41 -2.62 7.65
CA SER A 164 22.07 -4.02 7.34
C SER A 164 22.66 -4.48 6.00
N LEU A 165 22.55 -3.67 4.95
CA LEU A 165 23.08 -3.97 3.62
C LEU A 165 24.62 -4.02 3.58
N GLU A 166 25.30 -3.20 4.39
CA GLU A 166 26.76 -3.25 4.58
C GLU A 166 27.22 -4.58 5.21
N LEU A 167 26.38 -5.19 6.06
CA LEU A 167 26.68 -6.49 6.68
C LEU A 167 26.35 -7.67 5.77
N LYS A 168 25.29 -7.55 4.96
CA LYS A 168 24.84 -8.59 4.03
C LYS A 168 24.15 -7.95 2.83
N ALA A 169 24.80 -7.97 1.68
CA ALA A 169 24.30 -7.34 0.46
C ALA A 169 23.03 -8.02 -0.10
N ALA A 170 22.96 -9.36 -0.08
CA ALA A 170 21.86 -10.13 -0.64
C ALA A 170 20.63 -10.16 0.29
N GLN A 171 19.91 -9.03 0.38
CA GLN A 171 18.69 -8.89 1.17
C GLN A 171 17.57 -8.19 0.36
N PRO A 172 16.83 -8.93 -0.50
CA PRO A 172 15.76 -8.34 -1.33
C PRO A 172 14.71 -7.56 -0.51
N ASP A 173 14.39 -8.05 0.68
CA ASP A 173 13.45 -7.40 1.60
C ASP A 173 13.97 -6.05 2.12
N VAL A 174 15.28 -5.88 2.27
CA VAL A 174 15.83 -4.58 2.69
C VAL A 174 15.99 -3.66 1.47
N ILE A 175 16.45 -4.19 0.33
CA ILE A 175 16.63 -3.44 -0.91
C ILE A 175 15.33 -2.74 -1.34
N GLN A 176 14.21 -3.46 -1.34
CA GLN A 176 12.94 -2.90 -1.78
C GLN A 176 12.46 -1.72 -0.95
N HIS A 177 12.76 -1.73 0.35
CA HIS A 177 12.40 -0.66 1.26
C HIS A 177 13.41 0.50 1.21
N TYR A 178 14.71 0.21 1.12
CA TYR A 178 15.77 1.22 1.04
C TYR A 178 15.54 2.22 -0.10
N VAL A 179 15.29 1.70 -1.30
CA VAL A 179 15.05 2.53 -2.49
C VAL A 179 13.79 3.40 -2.28
N HIS A 180 12.71 2.81 -1.77
CA HIS A 180 11.44 3.53 -1.61
C HIS A 180 11.49 4.59 -0.49
N VAL A 181 12.21 4.32 0.60
CA VAL A 181 12.45 5.28 1.68
C VAL A 181 13.25 6.49 1.16
N ARG A 182 14.24 6.26 0.29
CA ARG A 182 14.97 7.35 -0.36
C ARG A 182 14.10 8.18 -1.29
N GLN A 183 13.23 7.55 -2.10
CA GLN A 183 12.24 8.25 -2.91
C GLN A 183 11.32 9.14 -2.06
N LYS A 184 10.79 8.63 -0.94
CA LYS A 184 9.92 9.40 -0.01
C LYS A 184 10.62 10.63 0.56
N GLN A 185 11.95 10.60 0.65
CA GLN A 185 12.78 11.69 1.17
C GLN A 185 13.32 12.62 0.07
N CYS A 186 12.98 12.42 -1.21
CA CYS A 186 13.65 13.10 -2.32
C CYS A 186 15.19 12.99 -2.25
N ALA A 187 15.71 11.87 -1.74
CA ALA A 187 17.14 11.62 -1.60
C ALA A 187 17.66 10.99 -2.90
N TRP A 188 18.15 11.83 -3.80
CA TRP A 188 18.56 11.43 -5.15
C TRP A 188 20.09 11.19 -5.27
N PRO A 189 20.53 10.18 -6.04
CA PRO A 189 19.71 9.13 -6.68
C PRO A 189 19.12 8.17 -5.63
N ALA A 190 17.95 7.57 -5.92
CA ALA A 190 17.26 6.68 -4.97
C ALA A 190 17.99 5.32 -4.85
N GLU A 191 18.58 4.86 -5.95
CA GLU A 191 19.41 3.66 -6.09
C GLU A 191 20.89 3.93 -5.73
N GLN A 192 21.15 4.72 -4.68
CA GLN A 192 22.49 4.99 -4.19
C GLN A 192 23.16 3.69 -3.69
N PRO A 193 24.31 3.25 -4.26
CA PRO A 193 24.99 2.03 -3.84
C PRO A 193 25.36 2.03 -2.35
N VAL A 194 25.36 0.84 -1.74
CA VAL A 194 25.67 0.63 -0.31
C VAL A 194 26.58 -0.59 -0.17
N GLY A 195 27.82 -0.39 0.29
CA GLY A 195 28.80 -1.48 0.41
C GLY A 195 28.97 -2.23 -0.91
N GLU A 196 28.68 -3.53 -0.92
CA GLU A 196 28.72 -4.37 -2.12
C GLU A 196 27.42 -4.33 -2.96
N VAL A 197 26.37 -3.67 -2.47
CA VAL A 197 25.08 -3.54 -3.19
C VAL A 197 25.20 -2.46 -4.27
N THR A 198 25.17 -2.90 -5.52
CA THR A 198 25.23 -2.03 -6.70
C THR A 198 23.92 -1.31 -6.98
N ALA A 199 23.96 -0.20 -7.72
CA ALA A 199 22.76 0.49 -8.22
C ALA A 199 21.86 -0.45 -9.06
N TYR A 200 22.46 -1.38 -9.80
CA TYR A 200 21.71 -2.37 -10.59
C TYR A 200 20.93 -3.35 -9.69
N GLN A 201 21.53 -3.84 -8.60
CA GLN A 201 20.84 -4.68 -7.62
C GLN A 201 19.74 -3.91 -6.90
N LEU A 202 19.95 -2.62 -6.61
CA LEU A 202 18.90 -1.77 -6.04
C LEU A 202 17.73 -1.60 -7.00
N LEU A 203 18.00 -1.28 -8.26
CA LEU A 203 16.97 -1.13 -9.30
C LEU A 203 16.20 -2.44 -9.50
N THR A 204 16.89 -3.55 -9.75
CA THR A 204 16.25 -4.85 -10.04
C THR A 204 15.69 -5.54 -8.81
N GLY A 205 16.06 -5.11 -7.60
CA GLY A 205 15.57 -5.60 -6.31
C GLY A 205 14.48 -4.74 -5.67
N THR A 206 14.13 -3.59 -6.26
CA THR A 206 13.14 -2.68 -5.65
C THR A 206 11.70 -3.17 -5.76
N SER A 207 10.78 -2.62 -4.97
CA SER A 207 9.34 -2.97 -5.03
C SER A 207 8.69 -2.46 -6.33
N LEU A 208 7.57 -3.05 -6.74
CA LEU A 208 6.82 -2.59 -7.91
C LEU A 208 6.40 -1.12 -7.79
N LEU A 209 5.91 -0.71 -6.63
CA LEU A 209 5.49 0.67 -6.38
C LEU A 209 6.65 1.66 -6.51
N ALA A 210 7.83 1.31 -6.00
CA ALA A 210 9.03 2.11 -6.17
C ALA A 210 9.50 2.14 -7.63
N MET A 211 9.48 0.98 -8.31
CA MET A 211 9.85 0.85 -9.73
C MET A 211 8.99 1.75 -10.63
N MET A 212 7.69 1.87 -10.35
CA MET A 212 6.79 2.77 -11.08
C MET A 212 7.20 4.25 -11.00
N GLY A 213 7.93 4.65 -9.94
CA GLY A 213 8.50 5.99 -9.79
C GLY A 213 9.91 6.13 -10.37
N LEU A 214 10.61 5.04 -10.66
CA LEU A 214 12.00 5.06 -11.18
C LEU A 214 12.08 4.88 -12.69
N SER A 215 11.18 4.08 -13.28
CA SER A 215 11.32 3.67 -14.67
C SER A 215 10.01 3.71 -15.44
N ASP A 216 10.08 4.28 -16.63
CA ASP A 216 9.06 4.18 -17.67
C ASP A 216 9.28 2.98 -18.61
N ASP A 217 10.12 2.01 -18.23
CA ASP A 217 10.25 0.76 -18.98
C ASP A 217 9.16 -0.24 -18.51
N PRO A 218 8.16 -0.56 -19.35
CA PRO A 218 7.12 -1.50 -18.97
C PRO A 218 7.64 -2.92 -18.72
N ALA A 219 8.79 -3.30 -19.30
CA ALA A 219 9.41 -4.59 -19.02
C ALA A 219 10.00 -4.63 -17.60
N LEU A 220 10.58 -3.54 -17.11
CA LEU A 220 11.11 -3.46 -15.74
C LEU A 220 9.98 -3.48 -14.70
N GLN A 221 8.85 -2.81 -14.98
CA GLN A 221 7.67 -2.87 -14.11
C GLN A 221 7.08 -4.30 -14.07
N LEU A 222 6.94 -4.97 -15.23
CA LEU A 222 6.50 -6.37 -15.27
C LEU A 222 7.47 -7.30 -14.52
N LEU A 223 8.78 -7.12 -14.69
CA LEU A 223 9.80 -7.91 -14.00
C LEU A 223 9.71 -7.74 -12.47
N ALA A 224 9.52 -6.51 -11.98
CA ALA A 224 9.36 -6.26 -10.55
C ALA A 224 8.10 -6.95 -9.98
N ALA A 225 6.99 -6.93 -10.73
CA ALA A 225 5.77 -7.64 -10.37
C ALA A 225 5.99 -9.16 -10.34
N GLN A 226 6.57 -9.73 -11.40
CA GLN A 226 6.87 -11.17 -11.50
C GLN A 226 7.83 -11.65 -10.41
N ARG A 227 8.84 -10.85 -10.06
CA ARG A 227 9.77 -11.16 -8.97
C ARG A 227 9.02 -11.26 -7.64
N PHE A 228 8.18 -10.27 -7.33
CA PHE A 228 7.36 -10.30 -6.12
C PHE A 228 6.45 -11.53 -6.09
N VAL A 229 5.79 -11.85 -7.21
CA VAL A 229 4.95 -13.04 -7.34
C VAL A 229 5.75 -14.32 -7.07
N HIS A 230 6.92 -14.46 -7.68
CA HIS A 230 7.78 -15.63 -7.52
C HIS A 230 8.28 -15.79 -6.07
N GLU A 231 8.64 -14.69 -5.40
CA GLU A 231 9.26 -14.71 -4.07
C GLU A 231 8.25 -14.77 -2.92
N LYS A 232 7.09 -14.11 -3.06
CA LYS A 232 6.20 -13.80 -1.94
C LYS A 232 4.79 -14.38 -2.07
N VAL A 233 4.38 -14.78 -3.28
CA VAL A 233 3.00 -15.23 -3.51
C VAL A 233 2.94 -16.76 -3.44
N PRO A 234 1.99 -17.34 -2.66
CA PRO A 234 1.79 -18.78 -2.63
C PRO A 234 1.50 -19.34 -4.02
N LYS A 235 1.92 -20.59 -4.26
CA LYS A 235 1.60 -21.27 -5.52
C LYS A 235 0.08 -21.37 -5.70
N PRO A 236 -0.45 -21.11 -6.91
CA PRO A 236 -1.88 -21.21 -7.17
C PRO A 236 -2.42 -22.61 -6.88
N ALA A 237 -3.67 -22.68 -6.42
CA ALA A 237 -4.36 -23.95 -6.23
C ALA A 237 -4.58 -24.66 -7.59
N ALA A 238 -4.54 -25.99 -7.59
CA ALA A 238 -4.71 -26.79 -8.82
C ALA A 238 -6.10 -26.61 -9.46
N ALA A 239 -7.14 -26.38 -8.64
CA ALA A 239 -8.49 -26.11 -9.09
C ALA A 239 -8.97 -24.77 -8.49
N PRO A 240 -9.71 -23.94 -9.25
CA PRO A 240 -10.30 -22.72 -8.73
C PRO A 240 -11.24 -22.98 -7.56
N LEU A 241 -11.09 -22.24 -6.46
CA LEU A 241 -11.87 -22.44 -5.24
C LEU A 241 -13.37 -22.25 -5.47
N TRP A 242 -13.76 -21.28 -6.31
CA TRP A 242 -15.18 -21.01 -6.61
C TRP A 242 -15.95 -22.22 -7.12
N ARG A 243 -15.28 -23.18 -7.80
CA ARG A 243 -15.94 -24.39 -8.34
C ARG A 243 -16.47 -25.30 -7.24
N GLN A 244 -15.88 -25.27 -6.05
CA GLN A 244 -16.33 -26.07 -4.90
C GLN A 244 -17.68 -25.58 -4.35
N PHE A 245 -18.00 -24.32 -4.61
CA PHE A 245 -19.22 -23.64 -4.14
C PHE A 245 -20.17 -23.28 -5.28
N ALA A 246 -19.85 -23.67 -6.51
CA ALA A 246 -20.67 -23.42 -7.67
C ALA A 246 -22.03 -24.11 -7.51
N LYS A 247 -23.11 -23.33 -7.58
CA LYS A 247 -24.47 -23.86 -7.56
C LYS A 247 -24.84 -24.40 -8.94
N ALA A 248 -25.74 -25.39 -8.97
CA ALA A 248 -26.31 -25.86 -10.22
C ALA A 248 -26.99 -24.71 -10.99
N PRO A 249 -27.02 -24.74 -12.34
CA PRO A 249 -27.73 -23.76 -13.13
C PRO A 249 -29.18 -23.62 -12.66
N ALA A 250 -29.69 -22.40 -12.65
CA ALA A 250 -31.09 -22.18 -12.31
C ALA A 250 -32.01 -22.88 -13.33
N ALA A 251 -33.16 -23.36 -12.86
CA ALA A 251 -34.12 -24.05 -13.74
C ALA A 251 -34.59 -23.14 -14.88
N PRO A 252 -34.84 -23.67 -16.09
CA PRO A 252 -35.36 -22.88 -17.20
C PRO A 252 -36.63 -22.12 -16.80
N GLY A 253 -36.63 -20.79 -16.96
CA GLY A 253 -37.76 -19.92 -16.60
C GLY A 253 -37.67 -19.25 -15.23
N SER A 254 -36.62 -19.49 -14.42
CA SER A 254 -36.36 -18.67 -13.23
C SER A 254 -36.01 -17.23 -13.61
N ALA A 255 -36.48 -16.25 -12.82
CA ALA A 255 -36.03 -14.88 -12.98
C ALA A 255 -34.49 -14.80 -12.90
N PRO A 256 -33.82 -14.02 -13.77
CA PRO A 256 -32.37 -13.88 -13.72
C PRO A 256 -31.95 -13.33 -12.36
N ARG A 257 -30.99 -14.02 -11.73
CA ARG A 257 -30.38 -13.54 -10.48
C ARG A 257 -29.58 -12.27 -10.76
N ARG A 258 -29.60 -11.32 -9.82
CA ARG A 258 -28.69 -10.16 -9.81
C ARG A 258 -27.22 -10.59 -9.80
N LEU A 259 -26.41 -10.00 -10.66
CA LEU A 259 -24.98 -10.28 -10.73
C LEU A 259 -24.28 -9.76 -9.47
N ARG A 260 -23.46 -10.59 -8.84
CA ARG A 260 -22.73 -10.26 -7.62
C ARG A 260 -21.35 -9.73 -7.95
N ILE A 261 -21.11 -8.46 -7.63
CA ILE A 261 -19.81 -7.81 -7.78
C ILE A 261 -19.18 -7.72 -6.39
N GLY A 262 -18.00 -8.30 -6.22
CA GLY A 262 -17.23 -8.21 -5.00
C GLY A 262 -16.07 -7.23 -5.15
N TYR A 263 -15.94 -6.28 -4.24
CA TYR A 263 -14.80 -5.37 -4.17
C TYR A 263 -13.87 -5.79 -3.02
N LEU A 264 -12.61 -6.06 -3.34
CA LEU A 264 -11.59 -6.50 -2.39
C LEU A 264 -10.62 -5.36 -2.09
N SER A 265 -10.55 -4.88 -0.85
CA SER A 265 -9.70 -3.74 -0.50
C SER A 265 -9.37 -3.64 0.99
N GLY A 266 -8.17 -3.13 1.30
CA GLY A 266 -7.77 -2.64 2.61
C GLY A 266 -7.97 -1.14 2.80
N ASP A 267 -8.50 -0.44 1.80
CA ASP A 267 -8.42 1.03 1.67
C ASP A 267 -9.78 1.74 1.53
N LEU A 268 -10.87 1.15 2.05
CA LEU A 268 -12.22 1.72 2.08
C LEU A 268 -12.37 2.78 3.19
N HIS A 269 -11.51 3.80 3.15
CA HIS A 269 -11.48 4.95 4.06
C HIS A 269 -10.92 6.21 3.36
N MET A 270 -10.46 7.21 4.13
CA MET A 270 -9.68 8.35 3.63
C MET A 270 -8.33 7.91 3.03
N HIS A 271 -8.41 7.33 1.85
CA HIS A 271 -7.35 6.85 0.98
C HIS A 271 -7.76 7.14 -0.47
N ALA A 272 -6.82 7.13 -1.43
CA ALA A 272 -7.10 7.41 -2.83
C ALA A 272 -8.21 6.52 -3.41
N VAL A 273 -8.20 5.22 -3.09
CA VAL A 273 -9.24 4.27 -3.50
C VAL A 273 -10.61 4.68 -2.95
N GLY A 274 -10.75 4.80 -1.63
CA GLY A 274 -12.03 5.19 -1.02
C GLY A 274 -12.55 6.56 -1.49
N LEU A 275 -11.66 7.52 -1.75
CA LEU A 275 -12.02 8.84 -2.28
C LEU A 275 -12.55 8.80 -3.71
N LEU A 276 -12.08 7.87 -4.54
CA LEU A 276 -12.51 7.76 -5.94
C LEU A 276 -13.75 6.86 -6.09
N THR A 277 -13.89 5.82 -5.26
CA THR A 277 -14.91 4.79 -5.46
C THR A 277 -16.20 4.98 -4.65
N ALA A 278 -16.28 5.98 -3.76
CA ALA A 278 -17.48 6.18 -2.94
C ALA A 278 -18.75 6.31 -3.79
N GLU A 279 -18.72 7.17 -4.82
CA GLU A 279 -19.86 7.36 -5.72
C GLU A 279 -20.06 6.17 -6.69
N LEU A 280 -19.00 5.43 -7.06
CA LEU A 280 -19.13 4.19 -7.83
C LEU A 280 -20.05 3.20 -7.11
N PHE A 281 -19.84 2.98 -5.81
CA PHE A 281 -20.66 2.07 -5.04
C PHE A 281 -22.12 2.55 -4.96
N GLU A 282 -22.34 3.85 -4.80
CA GLU A 282 -23.68 4.45 -4.73
C GLU A 282 -24.48 4.30 -6.02
N LEU A 283 -23.80 4.34 -7.17
CA LEU A 283 -24.44 4.40 -8.49
C LEU A 283 -24.75 3.06 -9.13
N HIS A 284 -24.23 1.94 -8.60
CA HIS A 284 -24.54 0.63 -9.16
C HIS A 284 -26.05 0.36 -9.23
N ASP A 285 -26.55 -0.18 -10.33
CA ASP A 285 -27.95 -0.52 -10.52
C ASP A 285 -28.33 -1.74 -9.65
N ARG A 286 -29.02 -1.50 -8.53
CA ARG A 286 -29.40 -2.55 -7.57
C ARG A 286 -30.53 -3.46 -8.03
N GLU A 287 -31.18 -3.16 -9.15
CA GLU A 287 -32.12 -4.07 -9.80
C GLU A 287 -31.38 -5.19 -10.54
N ARG A 288 -30.15 -4.92 -11.00
CA ARG A 288 -29.33 -5.84 -11.80
C ARG A 288 -28.12 -6.39 -11.05
N PHE A 289 -27.58 -5.64 -10.10
CA PHE A 289 -26.35 -5.95 -9.39
C PHE A 289 -26.55 -6.01 -7.88
N GLU A 290 -25.73 -6.81 -7.23
CA GLU A 290 -25.59 -6.89 -5.78
C GLU A 290 -24.13 -6.63 -5.42
N VAL A 291 -23.89 -5.62 -4.58
CA VAL A 291 -22.56 -5.08 -4.32
C VAL A 291 -22.03 -5.58 -2.97
N TRP A 292 -20.91 -6.29 -3.02
CA TRP A 292 -20.22 -6.85 -1.87
C TRP A 292 -18.89 -6.14 -1.64
N ALA A 293 -18.51 -5.92 -0.39
CA ALA A 293 -17.18 -5.46 -0.02
C ALA A 293 -16.50 -6.46 0.91
N PHE A 294 -15.32 -6.94 0.52
CA PHE A 294 -14.44 -7.79 1.30
C PHE A 294 -13.28 -6.93 1.82
N ASP A 295 -13.38 -6.52 3.07
CA ASP A 295 -12.73 -5.31 3.59
C ASP A 295 -11.85 -5.61 4.81
N TRP A 296 -10.55 -5.31 4.75
CA TRP A 296 -9.66 -5.35 5.91
C TRP A 296 -9.14 -3.97 6.34
N THR A 297 -9.80 -2.89 5.90
CA THR A 297 -9.59 -1.55 6.46
C THR A 297 -9.85 -1.58 7.98
N PRO A 298 -8.93 -1.04 8.80
CA PRO A 298 -9.15 -0.90 10.23
C PRO A 298 -10.46 -0.15 10.55
N PRO A 299 -11.21 -0.57 11.59
CA PRO A 299 -12.43 0.13 12.00
C PRO A 299 -12.18 1.62 12.24
N SER A 300 -13.06 2.47 11.70
CA SER A 300 -12.94 3.92 11.80
C SER A 300 -14.31 4.58 11.71
N ALA A 301 -14.52 5.63 12.50
CA ALA A 301 -15.73 6.45 12.49
C ALA A 301 -15.67 7.59 11.45
N GLN A 302 -14.66 7.61 10.58
CA GLN A 302 -14.51 8.67 9.58
C GLN A 302 -15.72 8.73 8.63
N PRO A 303 -16.23 9.95 8.30
CA PRO A 303 -17.43 10.10 7.49
C PRO A 303 -17.40 9.37 6.15
N LEU A 304 -16.28 9.44 5.41
CA LEU A 304 -16.13 8.76 4.13
C LEU A 304 -16.30 7.24 4.24
N ARG A 305 -15.72 6.62 5.27
CA ARG A 305 -15.87 5.18 5.51
C ARG A 305 -17.33 4.83 5.77
N GLN A 306 -18.04 5.61 6.59
CA GLN A 306 -19.45 5.39 6.87
C GLN A 306 -20.32 5.54 5.61
N ARG A 307 -20.02 6.53 4.75
CA ARG A 307 -20.68 6.70 3.45
C ARG A 307 -20.47 5.48 2.54
N ILE A 308 -19.21 5.02 2.40
CA ILE A 308 -18.88 3.83 1.61
C ILE A 308 -19.66 2.62 2.13
N LEU A 309 -19.58 2.32 3.44
CA LEU A 309 -20.26 1.15 4.01
C LEU A 309 -21.78 1.19 3.84
N LYS A 310 -22.39 2.38 3.90
CA LYS A 310 -23.82 2.56 3.62
C LYS A 310 -24.19 2.26 2.17
N ALA A 311 -23.26 2.44 1.23
CA ALA A 311 -23.46 2.15 -0.18
C ALA A 311 -23.24 0.67 -0.55
N ILE A 312 -22.73 -0.16 0.37
CA ILE A 312 -22.47 -1.58 0.12
C ILE A 312 -23.66 -2.42 0.61
N ASP A 313 -24.16 -3.35 -0.21
CA ASP A 313 -25.28 -4.23 0.18
C ASP A 313 -24.82 -5.27 1.22
N HIS A 314 -23.60 -5.78 1.04
CA HIS A 314 -23.01 -6.80 1.91
C HIS A 314 -21.55 -6.49 2.26
N HIS A 315 -21.32 -6.09 3.50
CA HIS A 315 -19.96 -5.86 4.03
C HIS A 315 -19.45 -7.10 4.76
N VAL A 316 -18.28 -7.60 4.35
CA VAL A 316 -17.60 -8.76 4.95
C VAL A 316 -16.25 -8.30 5.50
N PRO A 317 -16.14 -8.07 6.82
CA PRO A 317 -14.88 -7.73 7.45
C PRO A 317 -13.87 -8.90 7.38
N LEU A 318 -12.66 -8.58 6.94
CA LEU A 318 -11.52 -9.49 6.80
C LEU A 318 -10.34 -9.12 7.71
N VAL A 319 -10.48 -8.12 8.60
CA VAL A 319 -9.49 -7.80 9.62
C VAL A 319 -9.25 -9.03 10.51
N GLY A 320 -7.99 -9.45 10.65
CA GLY A 320 -7.62 -10.62 11.44
C GLY A 320 -8.00 -11.98 10.83
N VAL A 321 -8.54 -12.00 9.61
CA VAL A 321 -8.87 -13.22 8.87
C VAL A 321 -7.71 -13.54 7.92
N ASP A 322 -7.18 -14.75 7.93
CA ASP A 322 -6.12 -15.17 7.01
C ASP A 322 -6.61 -15.29 5.56
N ASP A 323 -5.68 -15.36 4.60
CA ASP A 323 -5.98 -15.37 3.16
C ASP A 323 -6.79 -16.59 2.71
N THR A 324 -6.62 -17.76 3.35
CA THR A 324 -7.36 -18.99 3.02
C THR A 324 -8.81 -18.86 3.45
N ALA A 325 -9.03 -18.44 4.69
CA ALA A 325 -10.37 -18.19 5.21
C ALA A 325 -11.08 -17.06 4.44
N ALA A 326 -10.37 -15.99 4.07
CA ALA A 326 -10.92 -14.89 3.28
C ALA A 326 -11.35 -15.34 1.87
N ALA A 327 -10.50 -16.09 1.15
CA ALA A 327 -10.86 -16.65 -0.15
C ALA A 327 -12.09 -17.56 -0.07
N ARG A 328 -12.17 -18.40 0.96
CA ARG A 328 -13.35 -19.25 1.19
C ARG A 328 -14.63 -18.44 1.39
N ARG A 329 -14.60 -17.37 2.19
CA ARG A 329 -15.76 -16.49 2.39
C ARG A 329 -16.24 -15.86 1.08
N ILE A 330 -15.31 -15.45 0.21
CA ILE A 330 -15.63 -14.90 -1.11
C ILE A 330 -16.28 -15.98 -2.00
N ALA A 331 -15.72 -17.20 -2.01
CA ALA A 331 -16.26 -18.30 -2.80
C ALA A 331 -17.66 -18.74 -2.32
N GLU A 332 -17.88 -18.82 -1.00
CA GLU A 332 -19.18 -19.11 -0.39
C GLU A 332 -20.24 -18.04 -0.70
N ALA A 333 -19.83 -16.78 -0.83
CA ALA A 333 -20.72 -15.69 -1.26
C ALA A 333 -21.14 -15.80 -2.74
N GLY A 334 -20.47 -16.63 -3.55
CA GLY A 334 -20.82 -16.85 -4.95
C GLY A 334 -20.69 -15.58 -5.79
N ILE A 335 -19.58 -14.86 -5.62
CA ILE A 335 -19.25 -13.65 -6.38
C ILE A 335 -19.00 -14.00 -7.84
N ASP A 336 -19.61 -13.25 -8.77
CA ASP A 336 -19.44 -13.45 -10.21
C ASP A 336 -18.18 -12.75 -10.73
N VAL A 337 -17.99 -11.50 -10.30
CA VAL A 337 -16.83 -10.67 -10.65
C VAL A 337 -16.22 -10.13 -9.37
N LEU A 338 -14.98 -10.54 -9.08
CA LEU A 338 -14.19 -10.01 -7.97
C LEU A 338 -13.23 -8.94 -8.49
N VAL A 339 -13.38 -7.72 -8.00
CA VAL A 339 -12.56 -6.56 -8.33
C VAL A 339 -11.52 -6.36 -7.22
N ASP A 340 -10.25 -6.56 -7.56
CA ASP A 340 -9.12 -6.21 -6.71
C ASP A 340 -8.85 -4.70 -6.81
N LEU A 341 -9.17 -3.98 -5.72
CA LEU A 341 -8.89 -2.56 -5.56
C LEU A 341 -7.59 -2.30 -4.79
N GLN A 342 -6.78 -3.32 -4.54
CA GLN A 342 -5.51 -3.19 -3.81
C GLN A 342 -4.30 -3.34 -4.74
N GLY A 343 -4.27 -4.43 -5.53
CA GLY A 343 -3.07 -4.87 -6.24
C GLY A 343 -1.88 -5.11 -5.32
N LEU A 344 -0.65 -4.88 -5.82
CA LEU A 344 0.60 -5.06 -5.08
C LEU A 344 1.06 -3.78 -4.36
N THR A 345 0.13 -3.14 -3.64
CA THR A 345 0.40 -1.95 -2.81
C THR A 345 0.50 -2.34 -1.33
N ASN A 346 0.68 -1.34 -0.45
CA ASN A 346 0.81 -1.60 0.99
C ASN A 346 -0.45 -2.31 1.54
N GLY A 347 -0.27 -3.43 2.25
CA GLY A 347 -1.38 -4.23 2.75
C GLY A 347 -1.99 -5.20 1.73
N ALA A 348 -1.33 -5.42 0.58
CA ALA A 348 -1.73 -6.39 -0.43
C ALA A 348 -1.97 -7.80 0.15
N ARG A 349 -3.02 -8.47 -0.34
CA ARG A 349 -3.41 -9.84 0.05
C ARG A 349 -3.51 -10.76 -1.17
N PRO A 350 -2.41 -10.95 -1.92
CA PRO A 350 -2.41 -11.74 -3.15
C PRO A 350 -2.77 -13.22 -2.92
N GLY A 351 -2.56 -13.73 -1.71
CA GLY A 351 -2.92 -15.10 -1.34
C GLY A 351 -4.42 -15.39 -1.46
N ILE A 352 -5.28 -14.35 -1.38
CA ILE A 352 -6.72 -14.49 -1.64
C ILE A 352 -6.97 -14.75 -3.13
N LEU A 353 -6.36 -13.94 -4.01
CA LEU A 353 -6.64 -13.92 -5.45
C LEU A 353 -6.13 -15.19 -6.15
N VAL A 354 -4.97 -15.72 -5.74
CA VAL A 354 -4.38 -16.93 -6.33
C VAL A 354 -5.18 -18.21 -6.04
N GLN A 355 -6.02 -18.20 -5.02
CA GLN A 355 -6.96 -19.30 -4.74
C GLN A 355 -8.16 -19.29 -5.70
N ARG A 356 -8.33 -18.22 -6.49
CA ARG A 356 -9.42 -18.04 -7.45
C ARG A 356 -10.81 -18.23 -6.82
N PRO A 357 -11.20 -17.41 -5.84
CA PRO A 357 -12.51 -17.51 -5.20
C PRO A 357 -13.68 -16.97 -6.04
N ALA A 358 -13.42 -16.35 -7.20
CA ALA A 358 -14.45 -15.96 -8.17
C ALA A 358 -14.07 -16.42 -9.60
N PRO A 359 -15.07 -16.66 -10.48
CA PRO A 359 -14.81 -17.10 -11.85
C PRO A 359 -14.20 -16.02 -12.74
N VAL A 360 -14.45 -14.74 -12.44
CA VAL A 360 -13.82 -13.59 -13.08
C VAL A 360 -13.14 -12.75 -12.00
N GLN A 361 -11.87 -12.41 -12.20
CA GLN A 361 -11.14 -11.49 -11.32
C GLN A 361 -10.54 -10.34 -12.14
N VAL A 362 -10.75 -9.11 -11.66
CA VAL A 362 -10.38 -7.86 -12.35
C VAL A 362 -9.52 -7.02 -11.41
N SER A 363 -8.34 -6.60 -11.85
CA SER A 363 -7.59 -5.53 -11.17
C SER A 363 -8.12 -4.17 -11.60
N TYR A 364 -8.34 -3.27 -10.63
CA TYR A 364 -8.78 -1.92 -10.92
C TYR A 364 -8.26 -0.92 -9.89
N LEU A 365 -7.76 0.23 -10.38
CA LEU A 365 -7.52 1.47 -9.63
C LEU A 365 -6.40 1.45 -8.58
N GLY A 366 -6.38 0.48 -7.66
CA GLY A 366 -5.44 0.44 -6.52
C GLY A 366 -3.98 0.32 -6.95
N LEU A 367 -3.70 -0.61 -7.86
CA LEU A 367 -2.42 -0.70 -8.56
C LEU A 367 -2.62 -0.30 -10.03
N PRO A 368 -2.13 0.87 -10.46
CA PRO A 368 -2.24 1.34 -11.84
C PRO A 368 -1.16 0.71 -12.75
N GLY A 369 -1.17 -0.62 -12.85
CA GLY A 369 -0.27 -1.41 -13.67
C GLY A 369 -0.42 -2.93 -13.43
N THR A 370 0.32 -3.72 -14.21
CA THR A 370 0.30 -5.19 -14.10
C THR A 370 0.71 -5.66 -12.70
N SER A 371 -0.11 -6.51 -12.10
CA SER A 371 0.21 -7.19 -10.83
C SER A 371 1.03 -8.47 -11.04
N ALA A 372 1.01 -9.02 -12.26
CA ALA A 372 1.55 -10.34 -12.58
C ALA A 372 0.91 -11.49 -11.77
N LEU A 373 -0.18 -11.23 -11.03
CA LEU A 373 -0.76 -12.19 -10.11
C LEU A 373 -1.45 -13.32 -10.87
N PRO A 374 -1.04 -14.59 -10.67
CA PRO A 374 -1.73 -15.72 -11.25
C PRO A 374 -3.14 -15.78 -10.68
N GLY A 375 -4.14 -15.67 -11.55
CA GLY A 375 -5.53 -15.66 -11.12
C GLY A 375 -6.24 -14.32 -11.33
N VAL A 376 -5.55 -13.22 -11.63
CA VAL A 376 -6.20 -11.99 -12.07
C VAL A 376 -6.33 -12.03 -13.59
N ASP A 377 -7.56 -11.99 -14.12
CA ASP A 377 -7.81 -12.25 -15.54
C ASP A 377 -7.75 -10.99 -16.40
N TRP A 378 -8.17 -9.87 -15.81
CA TRP A 378 -8.41 -8.62 -16.51
C TRP A 378 -7.86 -7.45 -15.71
N MET A 379 -7.45 -6.40 -16.42
CA MET A 379 -7.14 -5.10 -15.85
C MET A 379 -8.04 -4.06 -16.50
N LEU A 380 -8.85 -3.39 -15.69
CA LEU A 380 -9.76 -2.35 -16.16
C LEU A 380 -8.97 -1.09 -16.50
N ALA A 381 -9.16 -0.60 -17.73
CA ALA A 381 -8.39 0.47 -18.33
C ALA A 381 -9.20 1.22 -19.39
N ASP A 382 -8.55 2.11 -20.13
CA ASP A 382 -9.04 2.67 -21.39
C ASP A 382 -7.95 2.55 -22.46
N ALA A 383 -8.32 2.86 -23.70
CA ALA A 383 -7.42 2.74 -24.84
C ALA A 383 -6.21 3.69 -24.76
N TYR A 384 -6.27 4.74 -23.93
CA TYR A 384 -5.19 5.70 -23.78
C TYR A 384 -4.11 5.18 -22.83
N VAL A 385 -4.49 4.70 -21.63
CA VAL A 385 -3.54 4.21 -20.63
C VAL A 385 -2.97 2.83 -20.98
N MET A 386 -3.75 1.99 -21.68
CA MET A 386 -3.32 0.67 -22.13
C MET A 386 -3.60 0.46 -23.64
N PRO A 387 -2.87 1.17 -24.51
CA PRO A 387 -2.96 0.97 -25.95
C PRO A 387 -2.43 -0.43 -26.33
N PRO A 388 -2.79 -0.97 -27.52
CA PRO A 388 -2.48 -2.35 -27.91
C PRO A 388 -1.00 -2.74 -27.77
N GLU A 389 -0.08 -1.84 -28.09
CA GLU A 389 1.37 -2.07 -28.03
C GLU A 389 1.91 -2.26 -26.61
N LEU A 390 1.20 -1.79 -25.58
CA LEU A 390 1.59 -1.94 -24.18
C LEU A 390 0.98 -3.17 -23.51
N GLN A 391 -0.08 -3.75 -24.09
CA GLN A 391 -0.77 -4.91 -23.52
C GLN A 391 0.15 -6.13 -23.37
N ARG A 392 1.17 -6.28 -24.22
CA ARG A 392 2.19 -7.35 -24.11
C ARG A 392 3.03 -7.31 -22.83
N TYR A 393 3.03 -6.19 -22.12
CA TYR A 393 3.74 -6.03 -20.84
C TYR A 393 2.81 -6.20 -19.63
N CYS A 394 1.57 -6.64 -19.85
CA CYS A 394 0.62 -6.95 -18.80
C CYS A 394 0.34 -8.46 -18.80
N SER A 395 0.23 -9.05 -17.61
CA SER A 395 -0.21 -10.45 -17.49
C SER A 395 -1.72 -10.59 -17.65
N GLU A 396 -2.44 -9.57 -17.21
CA GLU A 396 -3.87 -9.41 -17.26
C GLU A 396 -4.30 -8.98 -18.67
N ARG A 397 -5.49 -9.42 -19.09
CA ARG A 397 -6.08 -8.95 -20.35
C ARG A 397 -6.67 -7.56 -20.17
N ALA A 398 -6.62 -6.74 -21.22
CA ALA A 398 -7.21 -5.42 -21.20
C ALA A 398 -8.75 -5.48 -21.15
N LEU A 399 -9.36 -4.85 -20.14
CA LEU A 399 -10.78 -4.54 -20.09
C LEU A 399 -10.94 -3.04 -20.35
N LEU A 400 -11.06 -2.66 -21.63
CA LEU A 400 -11.08 -1.27 -22.07
C LEU A 400 -12.49 -0.69 -21.94
N LEU A 401 -12.63 0.40 -21.17
CA LEU A 401 -13.82 1.24 -21.17
C LEU A 401 -13.81 2.21 -22.37
N PRO A 402 -14.98 2.65 -22.86
CA PRO A 402 -15.07 3.46 -24.08
C PRO A 402 -14.44 4.85 -23.97
N HIS A 403 -14.49 5.48 -22.79
CA HIS A 403 -14.13 6.90 -22.64
C HIS A 403 -12.99 7.15 -21.66
N CYS A 404 -13.18 6.78 -20.38
CA CYS A 404 -12.18 6.96 -19.34
C CYS A 404 -12.24 5.80 -18.36
N TYR A 405 -11.08 5.31 -17.93
CA TYR A 405 -11.00 4.22 -16.97
C TYR A 405 -11.31 4.64 -15.52
N GLN A 406 -11.05 5.90 -15.16
CA GLN A 406 -11.00 6.35 -13.78
C GLN A 406 -12.37 6.89 -13.32
N VAL A 407 -12.94 6.26 -12.30
CA VAL A 407 -14.06 6.86 -11.54
C VAL A 407 -13.55 7.95 -10.61
N SER A 408 -14.43 8.86 -10.22
CA SER A 408 -14.20 9.88 -9.20
C SER A 408 -15.46 10.10 -8.37
N ASP A 409 -15.33 10.81 -7.24
CA ASP A 409 -16.48 11.20 -6.40
C ASP A 409 -16.77 12.69 -6.58
N ARG A 410 -17.90 12.98 -7.24
CA ARG A 410 -18.37 14.33 -7.54
C ARG A 410 -19.08 14.99 -6.36
N GLN A 411 -19.40 14.22 -5.33
CA GLN A 411 -20.14 14.70 -4.15
C GLN A 411 -19.19 15.14 -3.02
N ARG A 412 -17.87 15.14 -3.25
CA ARG A 412 -16.90 15.57 -2.25
C ARG A 412 -17.13 17.03 -1.87
N GLU A 413 -17.10 17.27 -0.57
CA GLU A 413 -17.21 18.60 0.00
C GLU A 413 -16.04 19.48 -0.44
N VAL A 414 -16.33 20.73 -0.81
CA VAL A 414 -15.35 21.74 -1.18
C VAL A 414 -15.54 22.92 -0.25
N ALA A 415 -14.46 23.38 0.40
CA ALA A 415 -14.51 24.54 1.28
C ALA A 415 -14.91 25.81 0.48
N PRO A 416 -15.60 26.79 1.09
CA PRO A 416 -16.00 28.02 0.40
C PRO A 416 -14.80 28.71 -0.25
N LEU A 417 -14.85 28.93 -1.57
CA LEU A 417 -13.70 29.46 -2.31
C LEU A 417 -13.29 30.87 -1.84
N VAL A 418 -14.24 31.66 -1.34
CA VAL A 418 -13.99 33.01 -0.79
C VAL A 418 -13.05 32.99 0.43
N THR A 419 -12.95 31.86 1.14
CA THR A 419 -12.04 31.72 2.29
C THR A 419 -10.66 31.20 1.90
N GLN A 420 -10.44 30.92 0.61
CA GLN A 420 -9.17 30.48 0.08
C GLN A 420 -8.46 31.69 -0.55
N THR A 421 -7.30 32.05 0.01
CA THR A 421 -6.44 33.10 -0.57
C THR A 421 -5.00 32.61 -0.66
N ARG A 422 -4.21 33.21 -1.54
CA ARG A 422 -2.79 32.86 -1.70
C ARG A 422 -2.01 33.13 -0.41
N GLU A 423 -2.33 34.21 0.28
CA GLU A 423 -1.69 34.65 1.52
C GLU A 423 -1.91 33.65 2.66
N ARG A 424 -3.10 33.03 2.75
CA ARG A 424 -3.40 31.96 3.73
C ARG A 424 -2.39 30.81 3.66
N TYR A 425 -1.82 30.58 2.49
CA TYR A 425 -0.87 29.49 2.22
C TYR A 425 0.58 29.96 2.02
N GLY A 426 0.88 31.24 2.31
CA GLY A 426 2.23 31.80 2.14
C GLY A 426 2.65 31.95 0.67
N LEU A 427 1.70 31.94 -0.27
CA LEU A 427 1.96 32.20 -1.69
C LEU A 427 1.99 33.71 -1.96
N PRO A 428 2.69 34.16 -3.02
CA PRO A 428 2.61 35.55 -3.47
C PRO A 428 1.16 35.97 -3.74
N SER A 429 0.78 37.19 -3.34
CA SER A 429 -0.60 37.66 -3.46
C SER A 429 -1.10 37.63 -4.90
N ALA A 430 -2.41 37.43 -5.10
CA ALA A 430 -2.98 37.38 -6.45
C ALA A 430 -2.73 38.69 -7.24
N GLY A 431 -2.69 39.83 -6.54
CA GLY A 431 -2.39 41.14 -7.13
C GLY A 431 -0.92 41.37 -7.49
N SER A 432 0.00 40.49 -7.07
CA SER A 432 1.44 40.62 -7.40
C SER A 432 1.78 40.26 -8.85
N GLY A 433 0.85 39.62 -9.57
CA GLY A 433 1.09 39.08 -10.92
C GLY A 433 1.96 37.82 -10.95
N ALA A 434 2.35 37.27 -9.80
CA ALA A 434 3.13 36.04 -9.72
C ALA A 434 2.34 34.84 -10.26
N PHE A 435 2.99 34.05 -11.12
CA PHE A 435 2.44 32.79 -11.62
C PHE A 435 2.70 31.65 -10.62
N VAL A 436 1.69 30.89 -10.25
CA VAL A 436 1.82 29.79 -9.27
C VAL A 436 1.72 28.44 -9.98
N PHE A 437 2.86 27.77 -10.13
CA PHE A 437 2.90 26.35 -10.44
C PHE A 437 2.58 25.52 -9.19
N CYS A 438 2.01 24.33 -9.36
CA CYS A 438 1.67 23.44 -8.25
C CYS A 438 1.98 21.97 -8.57
N SER A 439 2.45 21.20 -7.59
CA SER A 439 2.45 19.74 -7.62
C SER A 439 2.13 19.16 -6.24
N PHE A 440 0.90 18.69 -6.05
CA PHE A 440 0.44 18.04 -4.80
C PHE A 440 0.53 16.52 -4.86
N ASN A 441 1.54 16.01 -5.55
CA ASN A 441 1.85 14.59 -5.59
C ASN A 441 2.70 14.17 -4.39
N ASN A 442 2.65 12.89 -4.04
CA ASN A 442 3.52 12.30 -3.02
C ASN A 442 4.99 12.44 -3.45
N ASN A 443 5.89 12.67 -2.48
CA ASN A 443 7.29 12.96 -2.77
C ASN A 443 8.04 11.84 -3.51
N HIS A 444 7.62 10.57 -3.35
CA HIS A 444 8.23 9.45 -4.07
C HIS A 444 8.01 9.48 -5.60
N LYS A 445 7.15 10.38 -6.10
CA LYS A 445 6.96 10.62 -7.54
C LYS A 445 7.91 11.68 -8.10
N PHE A 446 8.68 12.36 -7.25
CA PHE A 446 9.60 13.41 -7.68
C PHE A 446 10.94 12.77 -8.04
N THR A 447 11.22 12.66 -9.33
CA THR A 447 12.52 12.20 -9.85
C THR A 447 13.50 13.37 -9.95
N PRO A 448 14.82 13.11 -9.93
CA PRO A 448 15.80 14.18 -10.07
C PRO A 448 15.67 14.88 -11.44
N GLU A 449 15.31 14.16 -12.50
CA GLU A 449 15.09 14.70 -13.84
C GLU A 449 13.89 15.67 -13.86
N MET A 450 12.77 15.26 -13.25
CA MET A 450 11.56 16.07 -13.21
C MET A 450 11.72 17.30 -12.33
N PHE A 451 12.33 17.15 -11.15
CA PHE A 451 12.60 18.28 -10.27
C PHE A 451 13.56 19.28 -10.94
N SER A 452 14.58 18.78 -11.64
CA SER A 452 15.49 19.64 -12.42
C SER A 452 14.77 20.38 -13.55
N ALA A 453 13.81 19.73 -14.23
CA ALA A 453 12.96 20.37 -15.22
C ALA A 453 12.12 21.50 -14.61
N TRP A 454 11.56 21.28 -13.42
CA TRP A 454 10.83 22.32 -12.69
C TRP A 454 11.72 23.50 -12.31
N MET A 455 12.98 23.27 -11.94
CA MET A 455 13.92 24.37 -11.67
C MET A 455 14.21 25.19 -12.93
N ARG A 456 14.36 24.53 -14.10
CA ARG A 456 14.50 25.22 -15.39
C ARG A 456 13.25 26.03 -15.75
N ILE A 457 12.06 25.47 -15.52
CA ILE A 457 10.78 26.18 -15.72
C ILE A 457 10.73 27.43 -14.83
N LEU A 458 11.06 27.32 -13.54
CA LEU A 458 11.10 28.45 -12.62
C LEU A 458 12.12 29.51 -13.08
N ALA A 459 13.33 29.12 -13.45
CA ALA A 459 14.34 30.05 -13.96
C ALA A 459 13.85 30.80 -15.22
N ALA A 460 13.14 30.11 -16.11
CA ALA A 460 12.59 30.70 -17.33
C ALA A 460 11.31 31.53 -17.10
N VAL A 461 10.62 31.43 -15.98
CA VAL A 461 9.44 32.23 -15.65
C VAL A 461 9.71 33.08 -14.40
N PRO A 462 10.34 34.26 -14.54
CA PRO A 462 10.67 35.13 -13.42
C PRO A 462 9.44 35.50 -12.58
N GLY A 463 9.61 35.59 -11.26
CA GLY A 463 8.52 35.93 -10.33
C GLY A 463 7.49 34.82 -10.09
N SER A 464 7.62 33.65 -10.73
CA SER A 464 6.76 32.50 -10.43
C SER A 464 7.18 31.74 -9.18
N ALA A 465 6.24 31.04 -8.55
CA ALA A 465 6.47 30.15 -7.43
C ALA A 465 6.03 28.71 -7.77
N LEU A 466 6.65 27.73 -7.14
CA LEU A 466 6.27 26.32 -7.20
C LEU A 466 5.74 25.88 -5.84
N TRP A 467 4.47 25.47 -5.81
CA TRP A 467 3.77 25.04 -4.62
C TRP A 467 3.76 23.51 -4.52
N LEU A 468 4.39 22.95 -3.49
CA LEU A 468 4.65 21.51 -3.35
C LEU A 468 4.08 20.95 -2.05
N LEU A 469 3.90 19.62 -2.00
CA LEU A 469 3.81 18.90 -0.74
C LEU A 469 5.21 18.48 -0.26
N ALA A 470 5.42 18.53 1.05
CA ALA A 470 6.52 17.84 1.72
C ALA A 470 5.93 16.97 2.83
N ASP A 471 5.94 15.66 2.63
CA ASP A 471 5.39 14.70 3.58
C ASP A 471 6.28 14.51 4.82
N ASN A 472 7.53 14.93 4.74
CA ASN A 472 8.53 14.89 5.80
C ASN A 472 9.56 16.03 5.64
N ASP A 473 10.19 16.40 6.76
CA ASP A 473 11.16 17.52 6.80
C ASP A 473 12.41 17.26 5.98
N THR A 474 12.84 16.00 5.85
CA THR A 474 14.00 15.63 5.04
C THR A 474 13.75 15.86 3.55
N ALA A 475 12.57 15.49 3.04
CA ALA A 475 12.17 15.78 1.67
C ALA A 475 12.14 17.29 1.41
N ARG A 476 11.61 18.08 2.36
CA ARG A 476 11.64 19.55 2.28
C ARG A 476 13.07 20.07 2.18
N ALA A 477 13.96 19.63 3.08
CA ALA A 477 15.35 20.06 3.10
C ALA A 477 16.09 19.68 1.79
N ASN A 478 15.91 18.45 1.31
CA ASN A 478 16.53 17.98 0.08
C ASN A 478 16.05 18.75 -1.16
N MET A 479 14.75 19.03 -1.26
CA MET A 479 14.19 19.83 -2.36
C MET A 479 14.72 21.28 -2.33
N LEU A 480 14.84 21.89 -1.15
CA LEU A 480 15.41 23.23 -1.00
C LEU A 480 16.88 23.27 -1.39
N ALA A 481 17.68 22.28 -0.96
CA ALA A 481 19.09 22.16 -1.33
C ALA A 481 19.25 21.97 -2.85
N ALA A 482 18.42 21.13 -3.47
CA ALA A 482 18.42 20.92 -4.91
C ALA A 482 18.04 22.19 -5.69
N ALA A 483 17.05 22.95 -5.21
CA ALA A 483 16.67 24.23 -5.81
C ALA A 483 17.82 25.25 -5.74
N GLN A 484 18.47 25.37 -4.59
CA GLN A 484 19.61 26.26 -4.41
C GLN A 484 20.79 25.86 -5.33
N ALA A 485 21.08 24.56 -5.44
CA ALA A 485 22.11 24.06 -6.36
C ALA A 485 21.78 24.35 -7.84
N ALA A 486 20.50 24.42 -8.19
CA ALA A 486 20.04 24.81 -9.52
C ALA A 486 19.95 26.34 -9.73
N GLY A 487 20.37 27.15 -8.76
CA GLY A 487 20.31 28.62 -8.83
C GLY A 487 18.91 29.21 -8.67
N VAL A 488 17.97 28.44 -8.14
CA VAL A 488 16.60 28.91 -7.83
C VAL A 488 16.53 29.32 -6.37
N ALA A 489 16.07 30.54 -6.11
CA ALA A 489 15.92 31.07 -4.76
C ALA A 489 14.95 30.19 -3.94
N PRO A 490 15.33 29.74 -2.72
CA PRO A 490 14.51 28.87 -1.85
C PRO A 490 13.07 29.35 -1.63
N GLU A 491 12.85 30.67 -1.58
CA GLU A 491 11.56 31.31 -1.34
C GLU A 491 10.57 31.08 -2.49
N ARG A 492 11.05 30.66 -3.67
CA ARG A 492 10.20 30.30 -4.80
C ARG A 492 9.59 28.90 -4.64
N LEU A 493 10.07 28.09 -3.70
CA LEU A 493 9.46 26.82 -3.34
C LEU A 493 8.61 27.02 -2.09
N VAL A 494 7.30 26.97 -2.27
CA VAL A 494 6.33 27.07 -1.17
C VAL A 494 5.83 25.67 -0.84
N PHE A 495 5.76 25.31 0.44
CA PHE A 495 5.31 24.00 0.87
C PHE A 495 3.91 24.09 1.48
N ALA A 496 2.96 23.40 0.86
CA ALA A 496 1.57 23.39 1.29
C ALA A 496 1.41 22.62 2.60
N PRO A 497 0.71 23.18 3.61
CA PRO A 497 0.45 22.47 4.85
C PRO A 497 -0.56 21.34 4.63
N ARG A 498 -0.65 20.44 5.61
CA ARG A 498 -1.78 19.52 5.72
C ARG A 498 -3.03 20.31 6.10
N VAL A 499 -4.12 20.04 5.40
CA VAL A 499 -5.42 20.70 5.57
C VAL A 499 -6.54 19.67 5.55
N SER A 500 -7.77 20.12 5.86
CA SER A 500 -8.95 19.27 5.70
C SER A 500 -9.13 18.83 4.23
N PRO A 501 -9.84 17.72 3.96
CA PRO A 501 -10.12 17.29 2.59
C PRO A 501 -10.84 18.37 1.75
N ALA A 502 -11.76 19.13 2.36
CA ALA A 502 -12.49 20.21 1.70
C ALA A 502 -11.58 21.40 1.33
N ASP A 503 -10.66 21.80 2.22
CA ASP A 503 -9.65 22.82 1.92
C ASP A 503 -8.63 22.32 0.88
N TYR A 504 -8.28 21.03 0.91
CA TYR A 504 -7.37 20.41 -0.06
C TYR A 504 -7.90 20.51 -1.50
N LEU A 505 -9.19 20.26 -1.71
CA LEU A 505 -9.81 20.48 -3.03
C LEU A 505 -9.87 21.97 -3.36
N ALA A 506 -10.43 22.78 -2.46
CA ALA A 506 -10.65 24.21 -2.71
C ALA A 506 -9.36 24.95 -3.11
N ARG A 507 -8.23 24.61 -2.51
CA ARG A 507 -6.96 25.32 -2.74
C ARG A 507 -6.34 25.09 -4.13
N PHE A 508 -6.76 24.08 -4.90
CA PHE A 508 -6.32 23.92 -6.29
C PHE A 508 -6.64 25.16 -7.14
N THR A 509 -7.74 25.86 -6.83
CA THR A 509 -8.17 27.09 -7.54
C THR A 509 -7.15 28.24 -7.43
N LEU A 510 -6.26 28.21 -6.43
CA LEU A 510 -5.24 29.23 -6.19
C LEU A 510 -4.01 29.08 -7.09
N ALA A 511 -3.78 27.87 -7.59
CA ALA A 511 -2.71 27.56 -8.54
C ALA A 511 -3.11 27.97 -9.97
N ASP A 512 -2.13 28.37 -10.77
CA ASP A 512 -2.33 28.70 -12.18
C ASP A 512 -2.20 27.47 -13.07
N LEU A 513 -1.19 26.64 -12.81
CA LEU A 513 -0.94 25.43 -13.58
C LEU A 513 -0.39 24.33 -12.67
N VAL A 514 -0.94 23.12 -12.78
CA VAL A 514 -0.35 21.93 -12.16
C VAL A 514 0.75 21.37 -13.05
N LEU A 515 1.89 21.09 -12.43
CA LEU A 515 3.01 20.38 -13.03
C LEU A 515 2.91 18.92 -12.58
N ASP A 516 2.60 18.04 -13.54
CA ASP A 516 2.55 16.60 -13.28
C ASP A 516 3.94 15.99 -13.07
N THR A 517 3.95 14.76 -12.57
CA THR A 517 5.15 13.96 -12.34
C THR A 517 5.29 12.86 -13.39
N PHE A 518 6.53 12.45 -13.66
CA PHE A 518 6.85 11.35 -14.56
C PHE A 518 8.08 10.59 -14.04
N PRO A 519 8.13 9.25 -14.09
CA PRO A 519 7.23 8.33 -14.80
C PRO A 519 5.92 7.99 -14.08
N PHE A 520 5.76 8.40 -12.82
CA PHE A 520 4.51 8.18 -12.08
C PHE A 520 3.62 9.42 -12.18
N ASN A 521 2.59 9.41 -13.03
CA ASN A 521 1.65 10.55 -13.14
C ASN A 521 0.76 10.73 -11.90
N ALA A 522 0.17 11.91 -11.80
CA ALA A 522 -1.01 12.14 -11.00
C ALA A 522 -2.21 11.33 -11.55
N GLY A 523 -2.89 10.61 -10.66
CA GLY A 523 -4.19 9.99 -10.91
C GLY A 523 -5.27 10.81 -10.22
N THR A 524 -5.57 10.48 -8.95
CA THR A 524 -6.48 11.23 -8.08
C THR A 524 -6.18 12.73 -8.07
N THR A 525 -4.92 13.12 -7.88
CA THR A 525 -4.50 14.54 -7.86
C THR A 525 -4.82 15.27 -9.16
N ALA A 526 -4.73 14.60 -10.32
CA ALA A 526 -5.05 15.19 -11.62
C ALA A 526 -6.57 15.33 -11.78
N SER A 527 -7.34 14.29 -11.41
CA SER A 527 -8.81 14.37 -11.34
C SER A 527 -9.25 15.52 -10.44
N ASP A 528 -8.61 15.70 -9.29
CA ASP A 528 -8.93 16.76 -8.32
C ASP A 528 -8.62 18.16 -8.87
N ALA A 529 -7.47 18.34 -9.50
CA ALA A 529 -7.10 19.59 -10.16
C ALA A 529 -8.10 19.97 -11.26
N LEU A 530 -8.43 19.02 -12.13
CA LEU A 530 -9.37 19.21 -13.24
C LEU A 530 -10.80 19.49 -12.74
N TRP A 531 -11.25 18.78 -11.69
CA TRP A 531 -12.54 19.02 -11.05
C TRP A 531 -12.68 20.43 -10.48
N MET A 532 -11.57 20.96 -9.97
CA MET A 532 -11.46 22.31 -9.41
C MET A 532 -11.14 23.38 -10.46
N GLY A 533 -11.08 23.01 -11.75
CA GLY A 533 -10.89 23.94 -12.85
C GLY A 533 -9.45 24.40 -13.08
N THR A 534 -8.46 23.69 -12.52
CA THR A 534 -7.05 24.03 -12.66
C THR A 534 -6.39 23.12 -13.71
N PRO A 535 -5.82 23.67 -14.80
CA PRO A 535 -5.19 22.86 -15.84
C PRO A 535 -3.92 22.18 -15.32
N ILE A 536 -3.57 21.05 -15.94
CA ILE A 536 -2.37 20.26 -15.65
C ILE A 536 -1.61 20.00 -16.94
N VAL A 537 -0.29 20.16 -16.94
CA VAL A 537 0.59 19.69 -18.02
C VAL A 537 1.22 18.37 -17.59
N THR A 538 1.23 17.39 -18.49
CA THR A 538 1.78 16.04 -18.22
C THR A 538 2.73 15.57 -19.30
N LEU A 539 3.59 14.61 -18.93
CA LEU A 539 4.41 13.82 -19.85
C LEU A 539 3.86 12.40 -19.87
N SER A 540 3.33 11.98 -21.01
CA SER A 540 2.83 10.63 -21.25
C SER A 540 3.91 9.69 -21.77
N GLY A 541 4.12 8.59 -21.04
CA GLY A 541 5.17 7.60 -21.32
C GLY A 541 4.69 6.29 -21.94
N ARG A 542 5.41 5.23 -21.61
CA ARG A 542 5.30 3.87 -22.14
C ARG A 542 4.75 2.86 -21.11
N THR A 543 4.26 3.35 -19.98
CA THR A 543 3.69 2.52 -18.91
C THR A 543 2.30 3.03 -18.53
N TYR A 544 1.43 2.17 -18.01
CA TYR A 544 0.08 2.55 -17.56
C TYR A 544 0.12 3.79 -16.64
N ILE A 545 0.98 3.71 -15.62
CA ILE A 545 1.13 4.73 -14.59
C ILE A 545 1.61 6.08 -15.14
N SER A 546 2.40 6.07 -16.22
CA SER A 546 2.92 7.27 -16.89
C SER A 546 1.95 7.89 -17.89
N ARG A 547 0.73 7.35 -18.04
CA ARG A 547 -0.25 7.78 -19.04
C ARG A 547 -1.58 8.20 -18.42
N MET A 548 -1.71 8.09 -17.10
CA MET A 548 -2.97 8.35 -16.40
C MET A 548 -3.47 9.78 -16.64
N ALA A 549 -2.64 10.79 -16.38
CA ALA A 549 -3.06 12.19 -16.55
C ALA A 549 -3.35 12.52 -18.03
N GLY A 550 -2.66 11.87 -18.97
CA GLY A 550 -2.93 12.02 -20.40
C GLY A 550 -4.33 11.51 -20.82
N SER A 551 -4.77 10.39 -20.22
CA SER A 551 -6.15 9.90 -20.37
C SER A 551 -7.15 10.91 -19.83
N LEU A 552 -6.94 11.41 -18.60
CA LEU A 552 -7.86 12.37 -17.98
C LEU A 552 -7.95 13.68 -18.77
N LEU A 553 -6.82 14.18 -19.27
CA LEU A 553 -6.75 15.39 -20.11
C LEU A 553 -7.51 15.22 -21.42
N SER A 554 -7.39 14.05 -22.04
CA SER A 554 -8.12 13.71 -23.26
C SER A 554 -9.63 13.63 -22.99
N ALA A 555 -10.03 13.06 -21.85
CA ALA A 555 -11.43 12.98 -21.43
C ALA A 555 -12.06 14.35 -21.12
N VAL A 556 -11.30 15.35 -20.62
CA VAL A 556 -11.80 16.73 -20.44
C VAL A 556 -11.66 17.62 -21.68
N GLY A 557 -11.19 17.07 -22.81
CA GLY A 557 -11.03 17.79 -24.06
C GLY A 557 -9.82 18.73 -24.12
N LEU A 558 -8.75 18.45 -23.38
CA LEU A 558 -7.50 19.21 -23.36
C LEU A 558 -6.26 18.36 -23.75
N PRO A 559 -6.26 17.64 -24.88
CA PRO A 559 -5.14 16.80 -25.29
C PRO A 559 -3.84 17.60 -25.54
N ASP A 560 -3.95 18.90 -25.85
CA ASP A 560 -2.80 19.79 -26.09
C ASP A 560 -1.93 20.03 -24.83
N LEU A 561 -2.40 19.61 -23.65
CA LEU A 561 -1.62 19.66 -22.40
C LEU A 561 -0.81 18.37 -22.15
N VAL A 562 -0.89 17.40 -23.06
CA VAL A 562 -0.12 16.16 -23.03
C VAL A 562 1.14 16.33 -23.87
N THR A 563 2.29 16.03 -23.26
CA THR A 563 3.59 16.00 -23.93
C THR A 563 4.16 14.58 -23.92
N THR A 564 5.16 14.29 -24.76
CA THR A 564 5.79 12.96 -24.88
C THR A 564 7.30 12.98 -24.69
N SER A 565 7.85 14.14 -24.31
CA SER A 565 9.26 14.30 -23.98
C SER A 565 9.44 15.38 -22.91
N LEU A 566 10.53 15.28 -22.14
CA LEU A 566 10.81 16.24 -21.08
C LEU A 566 11.06 17.66 -21.63
N ALA A 567 11.66 17.76 -22.83
CA ALA A 567 11.87 19.03 -23.50
C ALA A 567 10.54 19.70 -23.92
N ASP A 568 9.58 18.91 -24.40
CA ASP A 568 8.25 19.42 -24.75
C ASP A 568 7.44 19.84 -23.52
N TYR A 569 7.53 19.04 -22.46
CA TYR A 569 6.95 19.34 -21.15
C TYR A 569 7.43 20.71 -20.62
N GLU A 570 8.75 20.92 -20.59
CA GLU A 570 9.35 22.18 -20.14
C GLU A 570 8.92 23.36 -21.01
N ARG A 571 9.00 23.19 -22.34
CA ARG A 571 8.63 24.24 -23.29
C ARG A 571 7.17 24.66 -23.11
N LEU A 572 6.26 23.69 -22.94
CA LEU A 572 4.84 23.97 -22.75
C LEU A 572 4.58 24.66 -21.41
N ALA A 573 5.18 24.17 -20.31
CA ALA A 573 5.03 24.78 -19.00
C ALA A 573 5.57 26.22 -18.97
N ILE A 574 6.71 26.49 -19.61
CA ILE A 574 7.27 27.85 -19.74
C ILE A 574 6.37 28.75 -20.58
N LEU A 575 5.86 28.25 -21.71
CA LEU A 575 4.94 28.99 -22.58
C LEU A 575 3.69 29.42 -21.82
N LEU A 576 3.08 28.50 -21.06
CA LEU A 576 1.90 28.79 -20.24
C LEU A 576 2.23 29.74 -19.09
N GLY A 577 3.36 29.53 -18.40
CA GLY A 577 3.81 30.40 -17.31
C GLY A 577 4.12 31.84 -17.74
N ARG A 578 4.53 32.03 -19.01
CA ARG A 578 4.75 33.36 -19.62
C ARG A 578 3.50 33.94 -20.27
N THR A 579 2.39 33.19 -20.35
CA THR A 579 1.17 33.62 -21.04
C THR A 579 -0.09 33.41 -20.19
N PRO A 580 -0.30 34.20 -19.11
CA PRO A 580 -1.44 34.04 -18.21
C PRO A 580 -2.82 34.05 -18.90
N ALA A 581 -2.97 34.78 -20.01
CA ALA A 581 -4.20 34.79 -20.80
C ALA A 581 -4.57 33.42 -21.39
N ARG A 582 -3.57 32.62 -21.80
CA ARG A 582 -3.82 31.24 -22.27
C ARG A 582 -4.30 30.35 -21.14
N VAL A 583 -3.69 30.47 -19.97
CA VAL A 583 -4.10 29.72 -18.77
C VAL A 583 -5.52 30.12 -18.34
N ALA A 584 -5.86 31.41 -18.39
CA ALA A 584 -7.22 31.89 -18.13
C ALA A 584 -8.24 31.30 -19.12
N THR A 585 -7.85 31.08 -20.37
CA THR A 585 -8.70 30.40 -21.37
C THR A 585 -8.92 28.92 -21.02
N LEU A 586 -7.86 28.22 -20.61
CA LEU A 586 -7.95 26.81 -20.16
C LEU A 586 -8.83 26.68 -18.91
N LYS A 587 -8.64 27.55 -17.93
CA LYS A 587 -9.48 27.60 -16.71
C LYS A 587 -10.95 27.85 -17.04
N ARG A 588 -11.23 28.75 -18.00
CA ARG A 588 -12.59 29.02 -18.47
C ARG A 588 -13.21 27.80 -19.15
N HIS A 589 -12.48 27.13 -20.05
CA HIS A 589 -12.92 25.87 -20.66
C HIS A 589 -13.28 24.82 -19.60
N LEU A 590 -12.42 24.63 -18.57
CA LEU A 590 -12.71 23.68 -17.49
C LEU A 590 -13.94 24.08 -16.66
N ALA A 591 -14.14 25.38 -16.42
CA ALA A 591 -15.32 25.87 -15.72
C ALA A 591 -16.62 25.66 -16.53
N GLU A 592 -16.58 25.86 -17.84
CA GLU A 592 -17.74 25.76 -18.74
C GLU A 592 -18.06 24.31 -19.17
N HIS A 593 -17.03 23.49 -19.36
CA HIS A 593 -17.15 22.16 -19.99
C HIS A 593 -16.50 21.03 -19.20
N GLY A 594 -15.59 21.31 -18.27
CA GLY A 594 -14.84 20.28 -17.55
C GLY A 594 -15.76 19.31 -16.82
N ARG A 595 -16.71 19.82 -16.02
CA ARG A 595 -17.63 19.00 -15.20
C ARG A 595 -18.67 18.20 -15.98
N SER A 596 -18.94 18.57 -17.23
CA SER A 596 -19.84 17.82 -18.13
C SER A 596 -19.09 16.90 -19.09
N SER A 597 -17.77 16.81 -18.96
CA SER A 597 -16.94 15.95 -19.80
C SER A 597 -17.08 14.47 -19.43
N PRO A 598 -16.69 13.55 -20.33
CA PRO A 598 -16.64 12.11 -20.05
C PRO A 598 -15.88 11.71 -18.78
N LEU A 599 -14.90 12.48 -18.31
CA LEU A 599 -14.18 12.20 -17.06
C LEU A 599 -15.10 12.26 -15.83
N PHE A 600 -16.06 13.17 -15.83
CA PHE A 600 -16.95 13.41 -14.70
C PHE A 600 -18.41 12.98 -14.96
N ASP A 601 -18.67 12.27 -16.06
CA ASP A 601 -19.90 11.51 -16.24
C ASP A 601 -19.79 10.14 -15.53
N VAL A 602 -19.64 10.19 -14.20
CA VAL A 602 -19.50 8.99 -13.36
C VAL A 602 -20.67 8.02 -13.54
N PRO A 603 -21.95 8.46 -13.65
CA PRO A 603 -23.06 7.56 -13.96
C PRO A 603 -22.91 6.80 -15.29
N GLN A 604 -22.34 7.41 -16.33
CA GLN A 604 -22.02 6.67 -17.56
C GLN A 604 -20.87 5.70 -17.35
N ILE A 605 -19.79 6.10 -16.67
CA ILE A 605 -18.66 5.21 -16.37
C ILE A 605 -19.12 3.98 -15.59
N VAL A 606 -19.98 4.13 -14.57
CA VAL A 606 -20.53 2.99 -13.81
C VAL A 606 -21.33 2.06 -14.71
N ARG A 607 -22.17 2.59 -15.62
CA ARG A 607 -22.91 1.77 -16.59
C ARG A 607 -22.01 1.02 -17.57
N ASP A 608 -20.88 1.63 -17.96
CA ASP A 608 -19.89 0.99 -18.82
C ASP A 608 -19.17 -0.16 -18.09
N ILE A 609 -18.82 0.06 -16.81
CA ILE A 609 -18.26 -0.96 -15.91
C ILE A 609 -19.23 -2.13 -15.74
N GLU A 610 -20.48 -1.85 -15.44
CA GLU A 610 -21.55 -2.84 -15.30
C GLU A 610 -21.73 -3.68 -16.55
N SER A 611 -21.80 -3.02 -17.71
CA SER A 611 -21.91 -3.69 -19.00
C SER A 611 -20.70 -4.58 -19.27
N ALA A 612 -19.50 -4.14 -18.88
CA ALA A 612 -18.29 -4.94 -19.00
C ALA A 612 -18.32 -6.16 -18.09
N PHE A 613 -18.69 -6.00 -16.82
CA PHE A 613 -18.77 -7.08 -15.85
C PHE A 613 -19.85 -8.10 -16.18
N GLU A 614 -21.01 -7.67 -16.66
CA GLU A 614 -22.07 -8.55 -17.15
C GLU A 614 -21.59 -9.42 -18.32
N ARG A 615 -20.92 -8.83 -19.31
CA ARG A 615 -20.33 -9.60 -20.42
C ARG A 615 -19.34 -10.65 -19.93
N LEU A 616 -18.45 -10.28 -19.01
CA LEU A 616 -17.44 -11.20 -18.48
C LEU A 616 -18.06 -12.34 -17.66
N ALA A 617 -19.05 -12.03 -16.83
CA ALA A 617 -19.76 -13.03 -16.05
C ALA A 617 -20.51 -14.02 -16.97
N LEU A 618 -21.22 -13.54 -17.99
CA LEU A 618 -21.91 -14.41 -18.96
C LEU A 618 -20.92 -15.36 -19.68
N GLN A 619 -19.80 -14.83 -20.16
CA GLN A 619 -18.75 -15.64 -20.81
C GLN A 619 -18.11 -16.67 -19.88
N ALA A 620 -18.01 -16.38 -18.59
CA ALA A 620 -17.52 -17.34 -17.60
C ALA A 620 -18.50 -18.51 -17.37
N HIS A 621 -19.80 -18.25 -17.42
CA HIS A 621 -20.85 -19.26 -17.20
C HIS A 621 -21.11 -20.15 -18.42
N GLU A 622 -20.87 -19.66 -19.65
CA GLU A 622 -21.07 -20.43 -20.91
C GLU A 622 -20.02 -21.54 -21.16
N GLY A 623 -18.97 -21.68 -20.34
CA GLY A 623 -17.93 -22.69 -20.50
C GLY A 623 -16.91 -22.38 -21.62
N PRO A 624 -15.87 -23.21 -21.80
CA PRO A 624 -14.79 -22.97 -22.77
C PRO A 624 -15.18 -23.20 -24.25
N ASP A 625 -16.21 -23.99 -24.56
CA ASP A 625 -16.58 -24.33 -25.94
C ASP A 625 -17.20 -23.16 -26.72
N ALA A 626 -17.97 -22.28 -26.05
CA ALA A 626 -18.53 -21.07 -26.66
C ALA A 626 -17.49 -19.98 -26.99
N ARG A 627 -16.26 -20.08 -26.43
CA ARG A 627 -15.17 -19.10 -26.65
C ARG A 627 -14.52 -19.23 -28.02
N ARG A 628 -14.71 -20.35 -28.72
CA ARG A 628 -14.13 -20.60 -30.05
C ARG A 628 -14.97 -20.06 -31.20
N GLU A 629 -16.24 -19.71 -30.95
CA GLU A 629 -17.20 -19.40 -32.03
C GLU A 629 -17.55 -17.92 -32.20
N ARG A 630 -17.06 -17.01 -31.35
CA ARG A 630 -17.29 -15.57 -31.54
C ARG A 630 -16.07 -14.90 -32.19
N PRO A 631 -16.17 -14.37 -33.43
CA PRO A 631 -15.07 -13.63 -34.03
C PRO A 631 -14.80 -12.36 -33.23
N ALA A 632 -13.52 -12.01 -33.09
CA ALA A 632 -13.10 -10.72 -32.57
C ALA A 632 -13.72 -9.62 -33.44
N GLN A 633 -14.75 -8.95 -32.93
CA GLN A 633 -15.21 -7.70 -33.54
C GLN A 633 -14.21 -6.63 -33.10
N GLY A 634 -13.47 -6.13 -34.09
CA GLY A 634 -12.38 -5.17 -33.95
C GLY A 634 -12.84 -3.73 -33.82
#